data_AF-A0A3L6JCL7-F1
#
_entry.id   AF-A0A3L6JCL7-F1
#
_cell.length_a   1.000
_cell.length_b   1.000
_cell.length_c   1.000
_cell.angle_alpha   90.00
_cell.angle_beta   90.00
_cell.angle_gamma   90.00
#
_symmetry.space_group_name_H-M   'P 1'
#
loop_
_entity.id
_entity.type
_entity.pdbx_description
1 polymer ?
#
loop_
_entity_poly.entity_id
_entity_poly.type
_entity_poly.pdbx_seq_one_letter_code
_entity_poly.pdbx_strand_id
1 'polypeptide(L)'
;MDAGVMTIPVKVFQSSGEVIRCNLSYTEDGPKLINTDAPELKLPVAEGEFSITDEALCKSISMTQDDRVEFDASLFMRKFRRNSSGQDDLYPPSTDKWITHLSQEGVDATVAIQRIKSDSRYLLSVLENSTGNLIRLHAIRDFEVSILQLETDWEFYNRLFVSQKAASMDVAITDLLDAPAPSWSDLGKLTEGVDIPNLERRGTMGDTLDQLVPKVFPEKTRQELMAFLAWTIGAKLPSEDPLDFLAGVSSNLLSGAILPNLVFGHIQCLIQGTPPPQYVRIMALVDRGDPRSGLAPKAEEIDNDPWGITWFRIVDTFPVRIARMISLAHSMNLKQEIHTAIPITRQEAKTSREAWLDRFSLIRCSLIMRGYIQDARLGLVKLVYIGGAHRWPHKHLQYAARLGNPGQKPPYIQVLVMPKTAYDRIVRTRQNVIPIRWSASRLNYGLYLPKHESWKNTSIHIENSLYGRRTIKQMDREFGLKSFGEVSLPSNEDARVLDLISWGIYNQSLELGEYDSMIRMSRESLKEKLASFIQRGILHLQYFPTIQGLASICLEIKAEVPQLYSIARSTLVHLPTTTAMVSESSNSCIIMARVPEKRAYDILVNLPRKASEYDVIIKGYRVSAYAGYVSNLYQRLLLPDGTWDDDITGFLSQIRS
;
A
#
# COMPACT_ATOMS: atom_id res chain seq x y z
N MET A 1 21.15 32.59 -2.31
CA MET A 1 21.59 32.63 -0.90
C MET A 1 22.54 31.46 -0.74
N ASP A 2 23.80 31.74 -0.43
CA ASP A 2 24.84 30.73 -0.30
C ASP A 2 24.52 29.73 0.81
N ALA A 3 24.88 28.47 0.56
CA ALA A 3 24.53 27.28 1.33
C ALA A 3 25.31 27.17 2.65
N GLY A 4 24.96 28.01 3.63
CA GLY A 4 25.38 27.86 5.02
C GLY A 4 24.36 27.10 5.85
N VAL A 5 24.83 26.30 6.81
CA VAL A 5 24.00 25.68 7.85
C VAL A 5 23.20 26.78 8.55
N MET A 6 21.86 26.72 8.45
CA MET A 6 20.98 27.72 9.06
C MET A 6 21.08 27.63 10.59
N THR A 7 21.48 28.73 11.23
CA THR A 7 21.56 28.85 12.69
C THR A 7 20.44 29.73 13.23
N ILE A 8 19.76 29.28 14.28
CA ILE A 8 18.60 29.96 14.88
C ILE A 8 18.98 30.49 16.26
N PRO A 9 18.85 31.79 16.56
CA PRO A 9 19.20 32.33 17.87
C PRO A 9 18.15 31.93 18.93
N VAL A 10 18.59 31.30 20.02
CA VAL A 10 17.74 30.74 21.08
C VAL A 10 18.17 31.16 22.49
N LYS A 11 17.22 31.15 23.42
CA LYS A 11 17.46 31.10 24.87
C LYS A 11 17.33 29.65 25.31
N VAL A 12 18.29 29.15 26.07
CA VAL A 12 18.31 27.80 26.62
C VAL A 12 18.09 27.86 28.12
N PHE A 13 17.11 27.12 28.60
CA PHE A 13 16.75 26.97 30.00
C PHE A 13 17.26 25.61 30.47
N GLN A 14 18.24 25.62 31.39
CA GLN A 14 18.78 24.40 31.95
C GLN A 14 17.99 23.94 33.17
N SER A 15 18.09 22.64 33.50
CA SER A 15 17.52 22.07 34.73
C SER A 15 18.07 22.71 36.01
N SER A 16 19.26 23.32 35.93
CA SER A 16 19.88 24.12 37.01
C SER A 16 19.20 25.47 37.28
N GLY A 17 18.31 25.92 36.38
CA GLY A 17 17.70 27.25 36.41
C GLY A 17 18.50 28.33 35.66
N GLU A 18 19.68 28.01 35.14
CA GLU A 18 20.48 28.93 34.32
C GLU A 18 19.83 29.16 32.94
N VAL A 19 19.90 30.40 32.44
CA VAL A 19 19.43 30.78 31.12
C VAL A 19 20.60 31.31 30.28
N ILE A 20 20.91 30.61 29.18
CA ILE A 20 22.01 30.93 28.28
C ILE A 20 21.46 31.36 26.92
N ARG A 21 22.12 32.30 26.24
CA ARG A 21 21.84 32.63 24.84
C ARG A 21 22.87 31.97 23.94
N CYS A 22 22.41 31.28 22.91
CA CYS A 22 23.27 30.61 21.93
C CYS A 22 22.54 30.44 20.60
N ASN A 23 23.20 29.81 19.63
CA ASN A 23 22.57 29.45 18.37
C ASN A 23 22.20 27.96 18.36
N LEU A 24 21.07 27.65 17.78
CA LEU A 24 20.60 26.30 17.52
C LEU A 24 20.86 25.94 16.06
N SER A 25 21.34 24.73 15.82
CA SER A 25 21.40 24.11 14.50
C SER A 25 20.71 22.75 14.55
N TYR A 26 20.22 22.29 13.42
CA TYR A 26 19.65 20.95 13.28
C TYR A 26 20.65 20.07 12.55
N THR A 27 20.89 18.88 13.09
CA THR A 27 21.76 17.86 12.50
C THR A 27 21.00 16.55 12.35
N GLU A 28 21.61 15.55 11.71
CA GLU A 28 21.00 14.23 11.57
C GLU A 28 20.71 13.57 12.93
N ASP A 29 21.47 13.95 13.97
CA ASP A 29 21.27 13.51 15.36
C ASP A 29 20.26 14.39 16.13
N GLY A 30 19.60 15.34 15.45
CA GLY A 30 18.66 16.28 16.05
C GLY A 30 19.26 17.66 16.40
N PRO A 31 18.60 18.42 17.29
CA PRO A 31 18.97 19.79 17.64
C PRO A 31 20.32 19.84 18.37
N LYS A 32 21.24 20.68 17.89
CA LYS A 32 22.56 20.92 18.49
C LYS A 32 22.82 22.40 18.73
N LEU A 33 23.32 22.71 19.92
CA LEU A 33 23.73 24.06 20.29
C LEU A 33 25.10 24.39 19.69
N ILE A 34 25.17 25.51 18.99
CA ILE A 34 26.39 26.15 18.52
C ILE A 34 26.62 27.36 19.41
N ASN A 35 27.73 27.33 20.14
CA ASN A 35 28.17 28.48 20.91
C ASN A 35 29.15 29.31 20.07
N THR A 36 28.84 30.59 19.88
CA THR A 36 29.73 31.54 19.18
C THR A 36 30.92 32.00 20.04
N ASP A 37 30.85 31.83 21.37
CA ASP A 37 31.82 32.45 22.30
C ASP A 37 32.67 31.45 23.13
N ALA A 38 32.42 30.13 23.07
CA ALA A 38 33.32 29.11 23.64
C ALA A 38 33.08 27.70 23.04
N PRO A 39 34.12 26.98 22.59
CA PRO A 39 34.00 25.59 22.16
C PRO A 39 33.85 24.68 23.40
N GLU A 40 32.85 23.79 23.37
CA GLU A 40 32.53 22.79 24.40
C GLU A 40 31.73 23.25 25.63
N LEU A 41 30.48 23.68 25.42
CA LEU A 41 29.43 23.35 26.40
C LEU A 41 29.12 21.85 26.26
N LYS A 42 29.82 21.01 27.05
CA LYS A 42 29.42 19.62 27.30
C LYS A 42 28.21 19.59 28.24
N LEU A 43 27.09 20.14 27.79
CA LEU A 43 25.82 19.92 28.48
C LEU A 43 25.28 18.55 28.08
N PRO A 44 24.73 17.78 29.02
CA PRO A 44 23.75 16.76 28.66
C PRO A 44 22.52 17.52 28.15
N VAL A 45 22.49 17.81 26.84
CA VAL A 45 21.43 18.57 26.16
C VAL A 45 20.06 17.89 26.29
N ALA A 46 20.03 16.60 26.66
CA ALA A 46 18.83 15.76 26.71
C ALA A 46 17.72 16.22 27.69
N GLU A 47 18.00 17.10 28.66
CA GLU A 47 16.99 17.51 29.67
C GLU A 47 16.69 19.03 29.69
N GLY A 48 17.25 19.80 28.75
CA GLY A 48 17.00 21.26 28.68
C GLY A 48 15.77 21.65 27.87
N GLU A 49 15.40 22.93 27.96
CA GLU A 49 14.38 23.56 27.12
C GLU A 49 14.99 24.74 26.36
N PHE A 50 14.42 25.14 25.23
CA PHE A 50 14.79 26.39 24.56
C PHE A 50 13.57 27.19 24.07
N SER A 51 13.77 28.49 23.88
CA SER A 51 12.83 29.35 23.16
C SER A 51 13.54 30.15 22.06
N ILE A 52 12.86 30.33 20.94
CA ILE A 52 13.39 31.07 19.78
C ILE A 52 13.31 32.57 20.10
N THR A 53 14.41 33.29 19.86
CA THR A 53 14.51 34.72 20.18
C THR A 53 14.19 35.65 19.02
N ASP A 54 14.18 35.15 17.79
CA ASP A 54 13.81 35.93 16.61
C ASP A 54 12.27 36.02 16.50
N GLU A 55 11.73 37.23 16.72
CA GLU A 55 10.29 37.49 16.67
C GLU A 55 9.69 37.27 15.27
N ALA A 56 10.44 37.60 14.21
CA ALA A 56 9.97 37.43 12.83
C ALA A 56 9.89 35.94 12.49
N LEU A 57 10.90 35.16 12.89
CA LEU A 57 10.88 33.71 12.76
C LEU A 57 9.72 33.10 13.55
N CYS A 58 9.57 33.44 14.83
CA CYS A 58 8.45 32.99 15.68
C CYS A 58 7.09 33.21 15.00
N LYS A 59 6.82 34.43 14.49
CA LYS A 59 5.58 34.73 13.76
C LYS A 59 5.39 33.85 12.53
N SER A 60 6.45 33.62 11.75
CA SER A 60 6.40 32.80 10.54
C SER A 60 6.10 31.32 10.81
N ILE A 61 6.50 30.81 11.96
CA ILE A 61 6.32 29.41 12.37
C ILE A 61 5.13 29.21 13.33
N SER A 62 4.31 30.24 13.48
CA SER A 62 3.16 30.29 14.41
C SER A 62 3.53 30.09 15.90
N MET A 63 4.73 30.45 16.34
CA MET A 63 5.15 30.38 17.75
C MET A 63 5.28 31.77 18.39
N THR A 64 5.41 31.80 19.71
CA THR A 64 5.78 32.98 20.50
C THR A 64 7.19 32.82 21.08
N GLN A 65 7.82 33.91 21.50
CA GLN A 65 9.15 33.86 22.14
C GLN A 65 9.15 33.22 23.54
N ASP A 66 7.96 33.04 24.13
CA ASP A 66 7.74 32.44 25.44
C ASP A 66 7.49 30.92 25.34
N ASP A 67 7.22 30.41 24.13
CA ASP A 67 7.04 28.97 23.90
C ASP A 67 8.35 28.24 24.16
N ARG A 68 8.29 27.28 25.10
CA ARG A 68 9.44 26.45 25.48
C ARG A 68 9.38 25.10 24.78
N VAL A 69 10.46 24.74 24.12
CA VAL A 69 10.62 23.53 23.33
C VAL A 69 11.61 22.60 24.02
N GLU A 70 11.25 21.34 24.18
CA GLU A 70 12.14 20.31 24.73
C GLU A 70 13.26 19.98 23.72
N PHE A 71 14.50 19.82 24.19
CA PHE A 71 15.60 19.36 23.32
C PHE A 71 15.44 17.91 22.88
N ASP A 72 14.74 17.09 23.67
CA ASP A 72 14.43 15.72 23.30
C ASP A 72 13.57 15.72 22.02
N ALA A 73 14.07 15.00 21.02
CA ALA A 73 13.52 15.01 19.67
C ALA A 73 13.28 13.59 19.20
N SER A 74 12.07 13.32 18.75
CA SER A 74 11.79 12.10 17.98
C SER A 74 12.27 12.30 16.54
N LEU A 75 13.19 11.46 16.09
CA LEU A 75 13.80 11.55 14.75
C LEU A 75 13.24 10.47 13.82
N PHE A 76 12.93 10.87 12.59
CA PHE A 76 12.39 10.00 11.54
C PHE A 76 13.07 10.28 10.21
N MET A 77 13.41 9.23 9.48
CA MET A 77 13.86 9.36 8.10
C MET A 77 12.66 9.39 7.16
N ARG A 78 12.58 10.40 6.29
CA ARG A 78 11.56 10.52 5.25
C ARG A 78 12.15 11.12 3.98
N LYS A 79 11.50 10.85 2.85
CA LYS A 79 11.82 11.53 1.59
C LYS A 79 10.97 12.78 1.43
N PHE A 80 11.61 13.87 1.02
CA PHE A 80 11.01 15.20 0.97
C PHE A 80 11.28 15.87 -0.38
N ARG A 81 10.26 16.54 -0.95
CA ARG A 81 10.40 17.41 -2.12
C ARG A 81 10.43 18.87 -1.69
N ARG A 82 11.30 19.65 -2.33
CA ARG A 82 11.31 21.12 -2.14
C ARG A 82 10.02 21.76 -2.68
N ASN A 83 9.49 21.24 -3.80
CA ASN A 83 8.21 21.66 -4.36
C ASN A 83 7.10 20.69 -3.97
N SER A 84 5.90 21.21 -3.68
CA SER A 84 4.76 20.37 -3.31
C SER A 84 4.33 19.48 -4.49
N SER A 85 3.91 18.25 -4.19
CA SER A 85 3.53 17.25 -5.20
C SER A 85 2.11 17.46 -5.77
N GLY A 86 1.30 18.34 -5.15
CA GLY A 86 -0.06 18.66 -5.60
C GLY A 86 -1.06 17.48 -5.62
N GLN A 87 -0.64 16.29 -5.17
CA GLN A 87 -1.43 15.07 -5.29
C GLN A 87 -2.48 14.91 -4.19
N ASP A 88 -3.49 14.12 -4.53
CA ASP A 88 -4.75 13.89 -3.85
C ASP A 88 -4.56 13.28 -2.45
N ASP A 89 -4.30 14.12 -1.44
CA ASP A 89 -4.14 13.68 -0.07
C ASP A 89 -5.42 13.01 0.46
N LEU A 90 -5.29 11.76 0.91
CA LEU A 90 -6.29 11.06 1.74
C LEU A 90 -6.58 11.87 3.02
N TYR A 91 -5.64 12.73 3.43
CA TYR A 91 -5.69 13.50 4.65
C TYR A 91 -6.12 14.95 4.39
N PRO A 92 -6.67 15.64 5.39
CA PRO A 92 -6.90 17.07 5.31
C PRO A 92 -5.59 17.82 5.08
N PRO A 93 -5.65 19.07 4.61
CA PRO A 93 -4.48 19.94 4.58
C PRO A 93 -3.80 19.99 5.96
N SER A 94 -2.50 19.74 5.99
CA SER A 94 -1.64 19.96 7.16
C SER A 94 -1.48 21.45 7.44
N THR A 95 -1.01 21.75 8.66
CA THR A 95 -0.44 23.06 8.99
C THR A 95 0.64 23.41 7.96
N ASP A 96 0.59 24.60 7.37
CA ASP A 96 1.51 25.04 6.31
C ASP A 96 1.65 24.10 5.10
N LYS A 97 0.70 23.16 4.91
CA LYS A 97 0.70 22.15 3.85
C LYS A 97 1.97 21.30 3.79
N TRP A 98 2.68 21.14 4.92
CA TRP A 98 3.97 20.46 4.96
C TRP A 98 3.91 19.02 4.43
N ILE A 99 2.78 18.34 4.64
CA ILE A 99 2.57 16.95 4.19
C ILE A 99 2.69 16.81 2.66
N THR A 100 2.33 17.85 1.91
CA THR A 100 2.37 17.84 0.43
C THR A 100 3.78 17.77 -0.14
N HIS A 101 4.79 17.88 0.74
CA HIS A 101 6.19 17.73 0.43
C HIS A 101 6.74 16.36 0.78
N LEU A 102 6.05 15.57 1.62
CA LEU A 102 6.38 14.16 1.78
C LEU A 102 6.13 13.48 0.43
N SER A 103 7.13 12.73 -0.03
CA SER A 103 7.03 12.03 -1.30
C SER A 103 7.94 10.82 -1.31
N GLN A 104 7.64 9.86 -2.17
CA GLN A 104 8.51 8.72 -2.43
C GLN A 104 9.72 9.08 -3.29
N GLU A 105 9.59 10.16 -4.06
CA GLU A 105 10.68 10.70 -4.87
C GLU A 105 11.05 12.04 -4.25
N GLY A 106 12.33 12.25 -3.94
CA GLY A 106 12.78 13.40 -3.19
C GLY A 106 14.14 13.14 -2.57
N VAL A 107 14.61 14.12 -1.81
CA VAL A 107 15.84 14.01 -1.05
C VAL A 107 15.57 13.30 0.27
N ASP A 108 16.52 12.48 0.71
CA ASP A 108 16.46 11.89 2.04
C ASP A 108 16.62 13.00 3.08
N ALA A 109 15.70 13.03 4.04
CA ALA A 109 15.61 14.06 5.04
C ALA A 109 15.37 13.48 6.43
N THR A 110 16.07 14.03 7.42
CA THR A 110 15.83 13.79 8.83
C THR A 110 14.74 14.75 9.29
N VAL A 111 13.64 14.18 9.73
CA VAL A 111 12.51 14.89 10.33
C VAL A 111 12.62 14.76 11.85
N ALA A 112 12.73 15.89 12.54
CA ALA A 112 12.73 15.94 14.00
C ALA A 112 11.42 16.57 14.50
N ILE A 113 10.85 15.98 15.55
CA ILE A 113 9.65 16.46 16.22
C ILE A 113 9.98 16.69 17.69
N GLN A 114 9.74 17.91 18.17
CA GLN A 114 10.05 18.33 19.53
C GLN A 114 8.80 18.88 20.21
N ARG A 115 8.60 18.55 21.49
CA ARG A 115 7.41 18.98 22.23
C ARG A 115 7.51 20.44 22.65
N ILE A 116 6.40 21.18 22.53
CA ILE A 116 6.25 22.51 23.11
C ILE A 116 5.55 22.35 24.47
N LYS A 117 6.20 22.68 25.60
CA LYS A 117 5.73 22.36 26.96
C LYS A 117 4.37 22.94 27.31
N SER A 118 4.15 24.20 26.92
CA SER A 118 2.95 24.98 27.24
C SER A 118 1.82 24.80 26.25
N ASP A 119 2.00 23.94 25.24
CA ASP A 119 1.11 23.82 24.10
C ASP A 119 0.85 22.34 23.75
N SER A 120 -0.26 22.06 23.06
CA SER A 120 -0.51 20.77 22.42
C SER A 120 0.25 20.59 21.09
N ARG A 121 0.93 21.63 20.61
CA ARG A 121 1.70 21.62 19.36
C ARG A 121 3.11 21.08 19.54
N TYR A 122 3.71 20.71 18.42
CA TYR A 122 5.09 20.25 18.31
C TYR A 122 5.85 21.13 17.33
N LEU A 123 7.14 21.33 17.57
CA LEU A 123 8.03 21.93 16.59
C LEU A 123 8.51 20.84 15.62
N LEU A 124 8.19 21.01 14.33
CA LEU A 124 8.68 20.18 13.24
C LEU A 124 9.89 20.85 12.59
N SER A 125 10.99 20.11 12.47
CA SER A 125 12.15 20.50 11.66
C SER A 125 12.46 19.42 10.62
N VAL A 126 12.73 19.82 9.38
CA VAL A 126 13.08 18.92 8.28
C VAL A 126 14.44 19.29 7.73
N LEU A 127 15.42 18.39 7.84
CA LEU A 127 16.81 18.58 7.45
C LEU A 127 17.14 17.70 6.23
N GLU A 128 17.71 18.27 5.18
CA GLU A 128 18.23 17.50 4.04
C GLU A 128 19.54 16.80 4.42
N ASN A 129 19.61 15.46 4.34
CA ASN A 129 20.79 14.71 4.78
C ASN A 129 22.03 14.99 3.93
N SER A 130 21.86 15.15 2.63
CA SER A 130 22.99 15.34 1.71
C SER A 130 23.69 16.69 1.88
N THR A 131 22.99 17.72 2.36
CA THR A 131 23.53 19.08 2.47
C THR A 131 23.58 19.60 3.90
N GLY A 132 22.87 18.97 4.84
CA GLY A 132 22.67 19.50 6.18
C GLY A 132 21.81 20.78 6.21
N ASN A 133 21.08 21.08 5.14
CA ASN A 133 20.25 22.28 5.08
C ASN A 133 18.89 22.06 5.73
N LEU A 134 18.47 23.00 6.57
CA LEU A 134 17.13 23.03 7.13
C LEU A 134 16.13 23.42 6.03
N ILE A 135 15.35 22.46 5.54
CA ILE A 135 14.34 22.66 4.50
C ILE A 135 13.10 23.35 5.08
N ARG A 136 12.66 22.93 6.28
CA ARG A 136 11.47 23.47 6.95
C ARG A 136 11.62 23.52 8.46
N LEU A 137 10.98 24.52 9.05
CA LEU A 137 10.76 24.67 10.49
C LEU A 137 9.38 25.27 10.70
N HIS A 138 8.48 24.60 11.43
CA HIS A 138 7.19 25.18 11.83
C HIS A 138 6.51 24.39 12.96
N ALA A 139 5.58 25.01 13.67
CA ALA A 139 4.75 24.30 14.64
C ALA A 139 3.65 23.48 13.94
N ILE A 140 3.51 22.20 14.31
CA ILE A 140 2.46 21.30 13.85
C ILE A 140 1.56 20.88 15.01
N ARG A 141 0.34 20.44 14.71
CA ARG A 141 -0.61 19.94 15.72
C ARG A 141 -0.27 18.51 16.11
N ASP A 142 -0.63 18.12 17.33
CA ASP A 142 -0.39 16.77 17.86
C ASP A 142 -0.89 15.63 16.97
N PHE A 143 -2.05 15.78 16.33
CA PHE A 143 -2.62 14.76 15.46
C PHE A 143 -1.88 14.62 14.13
N GLU A 144 -1.08 15.60 13.73
CA GLU A 144 -0.29 15.54 12.50
C GLU A 144 0.97 14.70 12.71
N VAL A 145 1.49 14.64 13.95
CA VAL A 145 2.71 13.89 14.32
C VAL A 145 2.62 12.42 13.93
N SER A 146 1.45 11.81 14.09
CA SER A 146 1.27 10.37 13.84
C SER A 146 1.65 9.97 12.41
N ILE A 147 1.44 10.82 11.40
CA ILE A 147 1.78 10.44 10.01
C ILE A 147 3.29 10.27 9.79
N LEU A 148 4.11 10.96 10.58
CA LEU A 148 5.57 10.86 10.54
C LEU A 148 6.09 9.62 11.28
N GLN A 149 5.29 9.07 12.20
CA GLN A 149 5.63 7.86 12.94
C GLN A 149 5.19 6.60 12.21
N LEU A 150 4.17 6.71 11.36
CA LEU A 150 3.58 5.57 10.67
C LEU A 150 4.28 5.29 9.34
N GLU A 151 4.56 4.02 9.09
CA GLU A 151 4.93 3.48 7.78
C GLU A 151 3.64 2.95 7.14
N THR A 152 3.33 3.44 5.93
CA THR A 152 2.24 2.90 5.12
C THR A 152 2.63 1.54 4.54
N ASP A 153 1.66 0.68 4.27
CA ASP A 153 1.90 -0.62 3.63
C ASP A 153 2.59 -0.50 2.25
N TRP A 154 2.41 0.64 1.58
CA TRP A 154 3.04 0.95 0.31
C TRP A 154 4.51 1.37 0.49
N GLU A 155 4.83 2.16 1.51
CA GLU A 155 6.23 2.47 1.89
C GLU A 155 6.98 1.18 2.29
N PHE A 156 6.32 0.33 3.09
CA PHE A 156 6.86 -0.99 3.47
C PHE A 156 7.16 -1.85 2.23
N TYR A 157 6.22 -1.92 1.27
CA TYR A 157 6.40 -2.63 0.00
C TYR A 157 7.61 -2.08 -0.80
N ASN A 158 7.71 -0.76 -0.94
CA ASN A 158 8.80 -0.14 -1.69
C ASN A 158 10.17 -0.36 -1.04
N ARG A 159 10.23 -0.30 0.29
CA ARG A 159 11.45 -0.60 1.04
C ARG A 159 11.92 -2.03 0.77
N LEU A 160 10.99 -2.98 0.74
CA LEU A 160 11.28 -4.39 0.46
C LEU A 160 11.76 -4.65 -0.97
N PHE A 161 11.00 -4.19 -1.98
CA PHE A 161 11.18 -4.69 -3.34
C PHE A 161 11.81 -3.69 -4.31
N VAL A 162 11.81 -2.39 -3.98
CA VAL A 162 12.20 -1.31 -4.90
C VAL A 162 13.53 -0.66 -4.50
N SER A 163 13.72 -0.32 -3.22
CA SER A 163 14.84 0.52 -2.77
C SER A 163 16.23 -0.14 -2.82
N GLN A 164 16.31 -1.47 -2.74
CA GLN A 164 17.59 -2.20 -2.73
C GLN A 164 18.28 -2.29 -4.12
N LYS A 165 17.64 -1.82 -5.20
CA LYS A 165 17.98 -2.20 -6.58
C LYS A 165 18.43 -1.04 -7.49
N ALA A 166 18.59 0.19 -6.97
CA ALA A 166 18.79 1.38 -7.80
C ALA A 166 20.23 1.61 -8.31
N ALA A 167 21.27 1.10 -7.64
CA ALA A 167 22.66 1.38 -8.00
C ALA A 167 23.22 0.48 -9.13
N SER A 168 22.63 -0.71 -9.35
CA SER A 168 23.00 -1.62 -10.45
C SER A 168 22.24 -1.35 -11.76
N MET A 169 21.46 -0.26 -11.80
CA MET A 169 20.40 0.02 -12.78
C MET A 169 20.93 0.55 -14.13
N ASP A 170 21.87 1.49 -14.10
CA ASP A 170 22.28 2.21 -15.31
C ASP A 170 23.23 1.41 -16.20
N VAL A 171 23.97 0.44 -15.66
CA VAL A 171 24.99 -0.30 -16.41
C VAL A 171 24.36 -1.29 -17.41
N ALA A 172 23.34 -2.05 -16.99
CA ALA A 172 22.79 -3.14 -17.81
C ALA A 172 21.93 -2.69 -19.00
N ILE A 173 21.17 -1.58 -18.86
CA ILE A 173 20.47 -0.99 -20.02
C ILE A 173 21.49 -0.50 -21.04
N THR A 174 22.49 0.23 -20.55
CA THR A 174 23.51 0.85 -21.38
C THR A 174 24.24 -0.23 -22.18
N ASP A 175 24.62 -1.34 -21.56
CA ASP A 175 25.25 -2.48 -22.25
C ASP A 175 24.37 -3.06 -23.39
N LEU A 176 23.05 -3.16 -23.19
CA LEU A 176 22.11 -3.63 -24.22
C LEU A 176 21.94 -2.63 -25.36
N LEU A 177 21.93 -1.33 -25.05
CA LEU A 177 21.72 -0.27 -26.04
C LEU A 177 23.01 0.08 -26.80
N ASP A 178 24.18 -0.11 -26.19
CA ASP A 178 25.49 0.08 -26.82
C ASP A 178 25.93 -1.13 -27.68
N ALA A 179 25.18 -2.23 -27.63
CA ALA A 179 25.39 -3.39 -28.49
C ALA A 179 25.29 -3.00 -29.99
N PRO A 180 25.87 -3.81 -30.90
CA PRO A 180 25.80 -3.54 -32.34
C PRO A 180 24.36 -3.44 -32.85
N ALA A 181 24.12 -2.52 -33.80
CA ALA A 181 22.79 -2.31 -34.37
C ALA A 181 22.17 -3.61 -34.94
N PRO A 182 20.84 -3.78 -34.78
CA PRO A 182 20.14 -5.01 -35.14
C PRO A 182 20.24 -5.31 -36.65
N SER A 183 20.11 -6.59 -37.02
CA SER A 183 20.08 -6.94 -38.44
C SER A 183 18.78 -6.48 -39.10
N TRP A 184 18.78 -6.32 -40.43
CA TRP A 184 17.56 -6.00 -41.17
C TRP A 184 16.46 -7.06 -41.00
N SER A 185 16.84 -8.32 -40.80
CA SER A 185 15.88 -9.39 -40.50
C SER A 185 15.21 -9.19 -39.14
N ASP A 186 15.96 -8.73 -38.14
CA ASP A 186 15.44 -8.49 -36.80
C ASP A 186 14.56 -7.24 -36.78
N LEU A 187 14.97 -6.18 -37.47
CA LEU A 187 14.14 -4.98 -37.67
C LEU A 187 12.83 -5.33 -38.37
N GLY A 188 12.87 -6.13 -39.43
CA GLY A 188 11.66 -6.55 -40.14
C GLY A 188 10.66 -7.33 -39.27
N LYS A 189 11.14 -8.11 -38.29
CA LYS A 189 10.28 -8.77 -37.30
C LYS A 189 9.68 -7.78 -36.32
N LEU A 190 10.48 -6.82 -35.83
CA LEU A 190 10.00 -5.81 -34.87
C LEU A 190 8.95 -4.88 -35.48
N THR A 191 9.10 -4.51 -36.76
CA THR A 191 8.21 -3.58 -37.47
C THR A 191 7.13 -4.28 -38.28
N GLU A 192 6.86 -5.56 -38.04
CA GLU A 192 5.85 -6.30 -38.79
C GLU A 192 4.46 -5.63 -38.69
N GLY A 193 3.85 -5.35 -39.84
CA GLY A 193 2.51 -4.76 -39.90
C GLY A 193 2.44 -3.26 -39.62
N VAL A 194 3.58 -2.55 -39.58
CA VAL A 194 3.64 -1.09 -39.50
C VAL A 194 4.75 -0.52 -40.38
N ASP A 195 4.45 0.54 -41.12
CA ASP A 195 5.45 1.30 -41.87
C ASP A 195 6.07 2.39 -40.99
N ILE A 196 7.40 2.40 -40.89
CA ILE A 196 8.20 3.38 -40.14
C ILE A 196 8.97 4.24 -41.16
N PRO A 197 8.53 5.50 -41.40
CA PRO A 197 9.16 6.34 -42.41
C PRO A 197 10.63 6.58 -42.11
N ASN A 198 11.48 6.44 -43.13
CA ASN A 198 12.92 6.71 -43.05
C ASN A 198 13.66 5.88 -41.97
N LEU A 199 13.24 4.64 -41.73
CA LEU A 199 13.95 3.75 -40.80
C LEU A 199 15.36 3.44 -41.32
N GLU A 200 16.37 3.88 -40.59
CA GLU A 200 17.79 3.67 -40.90
C GLU A 200 18.48 2.85 -39.81
N ARG A 201 19.38 1.94 -40.22
CA ARG A 201 20.27 1.23 -39.29
C ARG A 201 21.44 2.14 -38.91
N ARG A 202 21.56 2.48 -37.62
CA ARG A 202 22.61 3.36 -37.08
C ARG A 202 23.77 2.55 -36.47
N GLY A 203 24.67 3.22 -35.73
CA GLY A 203 25.87 2.60 -35.16
C GLY A 203 25.58 1.61 -34.04
N THR A 204 24.67 1.97 -33.14
CA THR A 204 24.31 1.16 -31.95
C THR A 204 22.88 0.64 -32.02
N MET A 205 22.58 -0.34 -31.16
CA MET A 205 21.24 -0.87 -30.92
C MET A 205 20.29 0.25 -30.50
N GLY A 206 20.69 1.06 -29.52
CA GLY A 206 19.93 2.20 -29.00
C GLY A 206 19.61 3.22 -30.09
N ASP A 207 20.61 3.67 -30.85
CA ASP A 207 20.42 4.65 -31.92
C ASP A 207 19.41 4.18 -32.97
N THR A 208 19.40 2.87 -33.25
CA THR A 208 18.50 2.28 -34.24
C THR A 208 17.08 2.13 -33.67
N LEU A 209 16.95 1.65 -32.42
CA LEU A 209 15.64 1.42 -31.78
C LEU A 209 14.95 2.72 -31.32
N ASP A 210 15.69 3.81 -31.13
CA ASP A 210 15.15 5.15 -30.83
C ASP A 210 14.11 5.61 -31.86
N GLN A 211 14.26 5.17 -33.11
CA GLN A 211 13.33 5.45 -34.22
C GLN A 211 12.01 4.68 -34.11
N LEU A 212 11.96 3.61 -33.30
CA LEU A 212 10.79 2.74 -33.14
C LEU A 212 9.94 3.11 -31.92
N VAL A 213 10.49 3.93 -31.01
CA VAL A 213 9.82 4.32 -29.76
C VAL A 213 9.36 5.79 -29.84
N PRO A 214 8.06 6.07 -29.71
CA PRO A 214 7.51 7.43 -29.82
C PRO A 214 8.19 8.45 -28.90
N LYS A 215 8.46 9.65 -29.43
CA LYS A 215 9.07 10.77 -28.70
C LYS A 215 8.13 11.41 -27.66
N VAL A 216 6.82 11.17 -27.80
CA VAL A 216 5.81 11.67 -26.85
C VAL A 216 5.85 10.93 -25.51
N PHE A 217 6.53 9.78 -25.43
CA PHE A 217 6.65 9.03 -24.17
C PHE A 217 7.75 9.63 -23.28
N PRO A 218 7.65 9.50 -21.93
CA PRO A 218 8.69 9.96 -21.02
C PRO A 218 10.05 9.31 -21.31
N GLU A 219 11.15 10.05 -21.21
CA GLU A 219 12.47 9.58 -21.64
C GLU A 219 12.91 8.27 -20.95
N LYS A 220 12.68 8.15 -19.64
CA LYS A 220 12.95 6.91 -18.89
C LYS A 220 12.16 5.72 -19.45
N THR A 221 10.88 5.93 -19.75
CA THR A 221 10.03 4.92 -20.40
C THR A 221 10.58 4.53 -21.77
N ARG A 222 11.07 5.50 -22.54
CA ARG A 222 11.65 5.24 -23.86
C ARG A 222 12.88 4.34 -23.78
N GLN A 223 13.78 4.63 -22.83
CA GLN A 223 14.98 3.81 -22.60
C GLN A 223 14.62 2.36 -22.23
N GLU A 224 13.68 2.15 -21.31
CA GLU A 224 13.20 0.81 -20.93
C GLU A 224 12.54 0.07 -22.11
N LEU A 225 11.78 0.78 -22.96
CA LEU A 225 11.16 0.20 -24.15
C LEU A 225 12.20 -0.18 -25.22
N MET A 226 13.22 0.65 -25.45
CA MET A 226 14.31 0.31 -26.36
C MET A 226 15.07 -0.92 -25.87
N ALA A 227 15.40 -0.97 -24.58
CA ALA A 227 16.07 -2.12 -23.97
C ALA A 227 15.22 -3.39 -24.09
N PHE A 228 13.90 -3.27 -23.90
CA PHE A 228 12.96 -4.37 -24.11
C PHE A 228 12.98 -4.87 -25.55
N LEU A 229 12.85 -3.97 -26.55
CA LEU A 229 12.89 -4.36 -27.96
C LEU A 229 14.22 -5.03 -28.33
N ALA A 230 15.35 -4.49 -27.85
CA ALA A 230 16.67 -5.09 -28.01
C ALA A 230 16.70 -6.53 -27.45
N TRP A 231 16.17 -6.72 -26.24
CA TRP A 231 16.10 -8.03 -25.60
C TRP A 231 15.25 -9.02 -26.40
N THR A 232 14.12 -8.59 -26.99
CA THR A 232 13.24 -9.48 -27.77
C THR A 232 13.88 -10.08 -29.02
N ILE A 233 14.90 -9.41 -29.60
CA ILE A 233 15.61 -9.90 -30.79
C ILE A 233 16.35 -11.22 -30.50
N GLY A 234 16.91 -11.35 -29.29
CA GLY A 234 17.63 -12.54 -28.85
C GLY A 234 16.83 -13.47 -27.94
N ALA A 235 15.56 -13.16 -27.68
CA ALA A 235 14.77 -13.83 -26.65
C ALA A 235 14.58 -15.32 -26.97
N LYS A 236 14.94 -16.16 -26.00
CA LYS A 236 14.69 -17.59 -26.00
C LYS A 236 13.89 -17.97 -24.77
N LEU A 237 13.17 -19.08 -24.84
CA LEU A 237 12.55 -19.67 -23.67
C LEU A 237 13.63 -20.02 -22.64
N PRO A 238 13.54 -19.51 -21.40
CA PRO A 238 14.53 -19.81 -20.37
C PRO A 238 14.50 -21.30 -20.02
N SER A 239 15.67 -21.89 -19.83
CA SER A 239 15.84 -23.29 -19.41
C SER A 239 15.86 -23.47 -17.88
N GLU A 240 16.00 -22.39 -17.13
CA GLU A 240 16.03 -22.37 -15.67
C GLU A 240 14.61 -22.35 -15.06
N ASP A 241 14.53 -22.39 -13.72
CA ASP A 241 13.26 -22.28 -13.01
C ASP A 241 12.65 -20.88 -13.21
N PRO A 242 11.32 -20.73 -13.34
CA PRO A 242 10.67 -19.43 -13.47
C PRO A 242 11.06 -18.42 -12.39
N LEU A 243 11.31 -18.89 -11.16
CA LEU A 243 11.69 -18.04 -10.04
C LEU A 243 13.14 -17.56 -10.14
N ASP A 244 14.04 -18.42 -10.60
CA ASP A 244 15.45 -18.05 -10.82
C ASP A 244 15.57 -17.09 -12.01
N PHE A 245 14.82 -17.35 -13.08
CA PHE A 245 14.70 -16.43 -14.20
C PHE A 245 14.18 -15.05 -13.74
N LEU A 246 13.14 -15.01 -12.89
CA LEU A 246 12.65 -13.75 -12.32
C LEU A 246 13.74 -13.04 -11.53
N ALA A 247 14.43 -13.74 -10.64
CA ALA A 247 15.49 -13.18 -9.83
C ALA A 247 16.64 -12.67 -10.71
N GLY A 248 17.00 -13.40 -11.76
CA GLY A 248 18.00 -13.04 -12.76
C GLY A 248 17.61 -11.81 -13.58
N VAL A 249 16.41 -11.75 -14.14
CA VAL A 249 15.89 -10.55 -14.83
C VAL A 249 15.84 -9.36 -13.87
N SER A 250 15.39 -9.58 -12.64
CA SER A 250 15.28 -8.55 -11.61
C SER A 250 16.62 -8.21 -10.93
N SER A 251 17.73 -8.82 -11.30
CA SER A 251 19.07 -8.47 -10.80
C SER A 251 19.99 -7.98 -11.92
N ASN A 252 19.83 -8.55 -13.13
CA ASN A 252 20.69 -8.30 -14.29
C ASN A 252 20.09 -7.31 -15.31
N LEU A 253 18.76 -7.14 -15.36
CA LEU A 253 18.09 -6.25 -16.32
C LEU A 253 17.39 -5.09 -15.61
N LEU A 254 17.90 -4.69 -14.45
CA LEU A 254 17.21 -3.74 -13.57
C LEU A 254 17.11 -2.37 -14.22
N SER A 255 15.94 -2.07 -14.77
CA SER A 255 15.52 -0.71 -15.04
C SER A 255 14.00 -0.62 -15.02
N GLY A 256 13.52 0.12 -14.02
CA GLY A 256 12.12 0.48 -13.79
C GLY A 256 11.07 -0.61 -13.81
N ALA A 257 9.82 -0.15 -13.74
CA ALA A 257 8.65 -1.02 -13.60
C ALA A 257 8.20 -1.63 -14.93
N ILE A 258 8.68 -1.12 -16.08
CA ILE A 258 8.11 -1.44 -17.39
C ILE A 258 8.83 -2.66 -17.98
N LEU A 259 10.15 -2.63 -18.05
CA LEU A 259 10.95 -3.67 -18.70
C LEU A 259 10.69 -5.09 -18.14
N PRO A 260 10.76 -5.34 -16.82
CA PRO A 260 10.50 -6.67 -16.28
C PRO A 260 9.09 -7.18 -16.64
N ASN A 261 8.07 -6.33 -16.53
CA ASN A 261 6.70 -6.73 -16.84
C ASN A 261 6.51 -7.08 -18.33
N LEU A 262 7.17 -6.36 -19.24
CA LEU A 262 7.13 -6.65 -20.68
C LEU A 262 7.87 -7.95 -21.01
N VAL A 263 9.06 -8.17 -20.44
CA VAL A 263 9.82 -9.43 -20.57
C VAL A 263 8.98 -10.61 -20.11
N PHE A 264 8.33 -10.50 -18.95
CA PHE A 264 7.46 -11.54 -18.41
C PHE A 264 6.25 -11.83 -19.31
N GLY A 265 5.59 -10.78 -19.80
CA GLY A 265 4.49 -10.92 -20.76
C GLY A 265 4.93 -11.62 -22.04
N HIS A 266 6.08 -11.23 -22.59
CA HIS A 266 6.68 -11.81 -23.79
C HIS A 266 7.01 -13.30 -23.62
N ILE A 267 7.70 -13.66 -22.54
CA ILE A 267 8.01 -15.06 -22.21
C ILE A 267 6.73 -15.88 -22.12
N GLN A 268 5.65 -15.36 -21.54
CA GLN A 268 4.40 -16.09 -21.48
C GLN A 268 3.80 -16.39 -22.87
N CYS A 269 3.86 -15.44 -23.80
CA CYS A 269 3.48 -15.67 -25.20
C CYS A 269 4.27 -16.84 -25.80
N LEU A 270 5.60 -16.82 -25.64
CA LEU A 270 6.48 -17.87 -26.15
C LEU A 270 6.17 -19.24 -25.53
N ILE A 271 5.93 -19.31 -24.22
CA ILE A 271 5.67 -20.58 -23.54
C ILE A 271 4.35 -21.19 -24.01
N GLN A 272 3.33 -20.35 -24.19
CA GLN A 272 1.99 -20.76 -24.61
C GLN A 272 1.84 -20.91 -26.13
N GLY A 273 2.89 -20.61 -26.90
CA GLY A 273 2.83 -20.65 -28.37
C GLY A 273 1.85 -19.62 -28.96
N THR A 274 1.54 -18.56 -28.22
CA THR A 274 0.72 -17.44 -28.72
C THR A 274 1.65 -16.40 -29.33
N PRO A 275 1.33 -15.81 -30.49
CA PRO A 275 2.12 -14.73 -31.05
C PRO A 275 2.28 -13.58 -30.04
N PRO A 276 3.51 -13.08 -29.80
CA PRO A 276 3.71 -11.89 -28.98
C PRO A 276 2.98 -10.67 -29.57
N PRO A 277 2.65 -9.67 -28.73
CA PRO A 277 2.09 -8.41 -29.21
C PRO A 277 3.01 -7.75 -30.24
N GLN A 278 2.43 -7.12 -31.26
CA GLN A 278 3.18 -6.31 -32.23
C GLN A 278 3.53 -4.95 -31.59
N TYR A 279 4.53 -4.96 -30.70
CA TYR A 279 4.85 -3.82 -29.82
C TYR A 279 5.03 -2.49 -30.57
N VAL A 280 5.87 -2.47 -31.61
CA VAL A 280 6.15 -1.24 -32.40
C VAL A 280 4.90 -0.74 -33.11
N ARG A 281 4.09 -1.66 -33.67
CA ARG A 281 2.81 -1.30 -34.30
C ARG A 281 1.85 -0.67 -33.30
N ILE A 282 1.72 -1.24 -32.10
CA ILE A 282 0.85 -0.69 -31.05
C ILE A 282 1.31 0.71 -30.67
N MET A 283 2.61 0.90 -30.42
CA MET A 283 3.21 2.20 -30.09
C MET A 283 2.96 3.24 -31.19
N ALA A 284 3.22 2.88 -32.45
CA ALA A 284 3.04 3.76 -33.60
C ALA A 284 1.57 4.13 -33.86
N LEU A 285 0.61 3.22 -33.64
CA LEU A 285 -0.82 3.52 -33.81
C LEU A 285 -1.33 4.49 -32.73
N VAL A 286 -0.83 4.38 -31.51
CA VAL A 286 -1.19 5.30 -30.43
C VAL A 286 -0.59 6.69 -30.68
N ASP A 287 0.67 6.76 -31.11
CA ASP A 287 1.34 8.02 -31.49
C ASP A 287 0.60 8.75 -32.63
N ARG A 288 0.04 8.00 -33.59
CA ARG A 288 -0.78 8.53 -34.69
C ARG A 288 -2.22 8.94 -34.28
N GLY A 289 -2.58 8.80 -33.00
CA GLY A 289 -3.89 9.22 -32.49
C GLY A 289 -5.04 8.30 -32.90
N ASP A 290 -4.82 6.99 -33.07
CA ASP A 290 -5.91 6.02 -33.30
C ASP A 290 -6.30 5.27 -32.00
N PRO A 291 -7.31 5.77 -31.25
CA PRO A 291 -7.73 5.16 -29.98
C PRO A 291 -8.64 3.93 -30.15
N ARG A 292 -9.04 3.53 -31.37
CA ARG A 292 -10.16 2.60 -31.60
C ARG A 292 -9.80 1.11 -31.47
N SER A 293 -9.62 0.64 -30.23
CA SER A 293 -10.04 -0.70 -29.75
C SER A 293 -9.47 -0.98 -28.36
N GLY A 294 -10.33 -1.26 -27.37
CA GLY A 294 -9.94 -1.75 -26.04
C GLY A 294 -11.16 -1.94 -25.13
N LEU A 295 -11.25 -3.09 -24.47
CA LEU A 295 -12.42 -3.58 -23.71
C LEU A 295 -12.37 -3.27 -22.20
N ALA A 296 -11.32 -2.61 -21.71
CA ALA A 296 -11.18 -2.25 -20.30
C ALA A 296 -11.70 -0.84 -20.00
N PRO A 297 -12.44 -0.63 -18.89
CA PRO A 297 -12.76 0.71 -18.42
C PRO A 297 -11.46 1.42 -18.03
N LYS A 298 -11.19 2.56 -18.66
CA LYS A 298 -10.07 3.44 -18.34
C LYS A 298 -10.53 4.50 -17.32
N ALA A 299 -9.64 4.91 -16.43
CA ALA A 299 -9.84 6.15 -15.68
C ALA A 299 -9.75 7.33 -16.66
N GLU A 300 -10.56 8.38 -16.48
CA GLU A 300 -10.60 9.56 -17.36
C GLU A 300 -9.22 10.23 -17.54
N GLU A 301 -8.31 10.06 -16.57
CA GLU A 301 -6.94 10.57 -16.61
C GLU A 301 -6.03 9.84 -17.64
N ILE A 302 -6.34 8.57 -17.96
CA ILE A 302 -5.56 7.76 -18.90
C ILE A 302 -5.95 8.04 -20.36
N ASP A 303 -7.14 8.62 -20.60
CA ASP A 303 -7.63 8.87 -21.96
C ASP A 303 -6.78 9.89 -22.73
N ASN A 304 -5.94 10.67 -22.02
CA ASN A 304 -5.05 11.67 -22.60
C ASN A 304 -3.56 11.32 -22.49
N ASP A 305 -3.18 10.16 -21.92
CA ASP A 305 -1.77 9.73 -21.81
C ASP A 305 -1.42 8.67 -22.89
N PRO A 306 -0.63 9.02 -23.92
CA PRO A 306 -0.23 8.09 -24.97
C PRO A 306 0.50 6.84 -24.46
N TRP A 307 1.32 6.97 -23.41
CA TRP A 307 2.00 5.81 -22.84
C TRP A 307 1.01 4.91 -22.10
N GLY A 308 0.17 5.47 -21.22
CA GLY A 308 -0.89 4.74 -20.53
C GLY A 308 -1.77 3.93 -21.50
N ILE A 309 -2.22 4.55 -22.59
CA ILE A 309 -3.00 3.84 -23.63
C ILE A 309 -2.21 2.67 -24.24
N THR A 310 -0.94 2.89 -24.59
CA THR A 310 -0.03 1.88 -25.16
C THR A 310 0.15 0.70 -24.20
N TRP A 311 0.45 1.00 -22.93
CA TRP A 311 0.67 0.01 -21.89
C TRP A 311 -0.52 -0.94 -21.74
N PHE A 312 -1.73 -0.41 -21.58
CA PHE A 312 -2.94 -1.24 -21.44
C PHE A 312 -3.18 -2.11 -22.67
N ARG A 313 -2.94 -1.59 -23.88
CA ARG A 313 -3.06 -2.40 -25.12
C ARG A 313 -2.09 -3.57 -25.16
N ILE A 314 -0.82 -3.33 -24.80
CA ILE A 314 0.18 -4.41 -24.74
C ILE A 314 -0.22 -5.44 -23.68
N VAL A 315 -0.59 -5.00 -22.48
CA VAL A 315 -0.95 -5.90 -21.38
C VAL A 315 -2.19 -6.75 -21.70
N ASP A 316 -3.21 -6.17 -22.33
CA ASP A 316 -4.45 -6.86 -22.73
C ASP A 316 -4.20 -7.97 -23.77
N THR A 317 -3.13 -7.86 -24.57
CA THR A 317 -2.77 -8.88 -25.57
C THR A 317 -1.94 -10.04 -25.02
N PHE A 318 -1.40 -9.92 -23.81
CA PHE A 318 -0.68 -11.03 -23.22
C PHE A 318 -1.65 -12.15 -22.84
N PRO A 319 -1.29 -13.42 -23.05
CA PRO A 319 -2.10 -14.52 -22.55
C PRO A 319 -2.21 -14.41 -21.03
N VAL A 320 -3.36 -14.78 -20.48
CA VAL A 320 -3.59 -14.77 -19.02
C VAL A 320 -4.12 -16.12 -18.58
N ARG A 321 -3.45 -16.77 -17.62
CA ARG A 321 -3.88 -18.05 -17.01
C ARG A 321 -4.59 -17.86 -15.66
N ILE A 322 -5.23 -16.72 -15.47
CA ILE A 322 -5.85 -16.34 -14.20
C ILE A 322 -6.93 -17.34 -13.75
N ALA A 323 -7.65 -17.98 -14.67
CA ALA A 323 -8.61 -19.04 -14.34
C ALA A 323 -7.95 -20.24 -13.66
N ARG A 324 -6.79 -20.65 -14.18
CA ARG A 324 -5.98 -21.74 -13.60
C ARG A 324 -5.45 -21.32 -12.24
N MET A 325 -4.98 -20.08 -12.10
CA MET A 325 -4.49 -19.54 -10.82
C MET A 325 -5.58 -19.46 -9.76
N ILE A 326 -6.77 -19.01 -10.13
CA ILE A 326 -7.95 -19.00 -9.28
C ILE A 326 -8.32 -20.42 -8.84
N SER A 327 -8.26 -21.40 -9.74
CA SER A 327 -8.51 -22.80 -9.40
C SER A 327 -7.49 -23.35 -8.40
N LEU A 328 -6.19 -23.07 -8.58
CA LEU A 328 -5.13 -23.48 -7.66
C LEU A 328 -5.30 -22.81 -6.29
N ALA A 329 -5.46 -21.49 -6.25
CA ALA A 329 -5.68 -20.75 -5.00
C ALA A 329 -6.95 -21.22 -4.29
N HIS A 330 -8.03 -21.51 -5.02
CA HIS A 330 -9.24 -22.08 -4.44
C HIS A 330 -8.97 -23.45 -3.79
N SER A 331 -8.23 -24.33 -4.48
CA SER A 331 -7.85 -25.63 -3.93
C SER A 331 -7.02 -25.51 -2.64
N MET A 332 -6.02 -24.61 -2.62
CA MET A 332 -5.21 -24.35 -1.42
C MET A 332 -6.07 -23.88 -0.25
N ASN A 333 -7.02 -22.96 -0.50
CA ASN A 333 -7.94 -22.48 0.52
C ASN A 333 -8.90 -23.56 1.02
N LEU A 334 -9.32 -24.51 0.18
CA LEU A 334 -10.15 -25.64 0.61
C LEU A 334 -9.38 -26.63 1.47
N LYS A 335 -8.11 -26.88 1.13
CA LYS A 335 -7.24 -27.80 1.88
C LYS A 335 -6.75 -27.22 3.21
N GLN A 336 -6.74 -25.90 3.35
CA GLN A 336 -6.23 -25.19 4.54
C GLN A 336 -4.76 -25.56 4.87
N GLU A 337 -3.98 -25.91 3.84
CA GLU A 337 -2.56 -26.20 3.97
C GLU A 337 -1.74 -24.91 4.03
N ILE A 338 -0.67 -24.90 4.85
CA ILE A 338 0.25 -23.77 4.97
C ILE A 338 1.40 -23.95 3.98
N HIS A 339 1.47 -23.06 2.99
CA HIS A 339 2.45 -23.05 1.92
C HIS A 339 3.39 -21.85 2.11
N THR A 340 4.60 -22.12 2.60
CA THR A 340 5.69 -21.15 2.74
C THR A 340 6.62 -21.12 1.53
N ALA A 341 6.14 -21.61 0.39
CA ALA A 341 6.79 -21.59 -0.93
C ALA A 341 5.73 -21.57 -2.02
N ILE A 342 6.14 -21.46 -3.29
CA ILE A 342 5.19 -21.65 -4.40
C ILE A 342 4.73 -23.12 -4.38
N PRO A 343 3.42 -23.41 -4.49
CA PRO A 343 2.86 -24.76 -4.33
C PRO A 343 3.26 -25.76 -5.42
N ILE A 344 4.00 -25.33 -6.44
CA ILE A 344 4.59 -26.18 -7.47
C ILE A 344 6.09 -26.15 -7.25
N THR A 345 6.69 -27.30 -6.96
CA THR A 345 8.11 -27.40 -6.65
C THR A 345 8.98 -27.19 -7.89
N ARG A 346 10.24 -26.79 -7.67
CA ARG A 346 11.26 -26.68 -8.72
C ARG A 346 11.47 -28.01 -9.46
N GLN A 347 11.34 -29.14 -8.75
CA GLN A 347 11.51 -30.46 -9.34
C GLN A 347 10.36 -30.82 -10.30
N GLU A 348 9.12 -30.49 -9.94
CA GLU A 348 7.96 -30.66 -10.83
C GLU A 348 8.06 -29.76 -12.06
N ALA A 349 8.49 -28.51 -11.89
CA ALA A 349 8.69 -27.57 -12.99
C ALA A 349 9.78 -28.04 -13.97
N LYS A 350 10.84 -28.71 -13.49
CA LYS A 350 11.89 -29.28 -14.36
C LYS A 350 11.39 -30.45 -15.21
N THR A 351 10.45 -31.23 -14.72
CA THR A 351 10.01 -32.47 -15.39
C THR A 351 8.77 -32.28 -16.26
N SER A 352 8.03 -31.19 -16.08
CA SER A 352 6.79 -30.92 -16.83
C SER A 352 6.70 -29.47 -17.29
N ARG A 353 6.55 -29.27 -18.60
CA ARG A 353 6.32 -27.94 -19.20
C ARG A 353 5.05 -27.28 -18.65
N GLU A 354 4.02 -28.07 -18.36
CA GLU A 354 2.78 -27.55 -17.78
C GLU A 354 2.97 -27.10 -16.33
N ALA A 355 3.75 -27.85 -15.53
CA ALA A 355 4.08 -27.45 -14.16
C ALA A 355 4.99 -26.20 -14.15
N TRP A 356 5.94 -26.12 -15.07
CA TRP A 356 6.76 -24.94 -15.29
C TRP A 356 5.88 -23.72 -15.59
N LEU A 357 4.92 -23.86 -16.51
CA LEU A 357 4.00 -22.79 -16.91
C LEU A 357 3.04 -22.38 -15.79
N ASP A 358 2.51 -23.34 -15.01
CA ASP A 358 1.69 -23.03 -13.84
C ASP A 358 2.51 -22.30 -12.78
N ARG A 359 3.77 -22.70 -12.53
CA ARG A 359 4.69 -22.02 -11.62
C ARG A 359 5.01 -20.59 -12.07
N PHE A 360 5.29 -20.41 -13.37
CA PHE A 360 5.47 -19.09 -13.96
C PHE A 360 4.22 -18.21 -13.82
N SER A 361 3.03 -18.80 -14.01
CA SER A 361 1.76 -18.08 -13.87
C SER A 361 1.49 -17.67 -12.42
N LEU A 362 1.84 -18.51 -11.45
CA LEU A 362 1.71 -18.20 -10.01
C LEU A 362 2.60 -17.02 -9.61
N ILE A 363 3.78 -16.94 -10.21
CA ILE A 363 4.71 -15.83 -10.00
C ILE A 363 4.16 -14.55 -10.63
N ARG A 364 3.77 -14.61 -11.90
CA ARG A 364 3.24 -13.44 -12.63
C ARG A 364 1.96 -12.89 -11.99
N CYS A 365 1.05 -13.74 -11.55
CA CYS A 365 -0.19 -13.33 -10.90
C CYS A 365 0.01 -13.00 -9.41
N SER A 366 1.23 -13.13 -8.88
CA SER A 366 1.59 -12.87 -7.48
C SER A 366 0.67 -13.61 -6.50
N LEU A 367 0.94 -14.89 -6.27
CA LEU A 367 0.26 -15.63 -5.21
C LEU A 367 0.63 -15.06 -3.84
N ILE A 368 -0.37 -14.54 -3.13
CA ILE A 368 -0.22 -13.96 -1.80
C ILE A 368 -0.89 -14.88 -0.77
N MET A 369 -0.17 -15.17 0.30
CA MET A 369 -0.69 -15.77 1.53
C MET A 369 -1.01 -14.66 2.53
N ARG A 370 -2.29 -14.45 2.87
CA ARG A 370 -2.72 -13.44 3.83
C ARG A 370 -3.45 -14.06 5.01
N GLY A 371 -3.26 -13.44 6.16
CA GLY A 371 -3.91 -13.76 7.40
C GLY A 371 -5.01 -12.79 7.78
N TYR A 372 -6.15 -13.33 8.19
CA TYR A 372 -7.22 -12.57 8.81
C TYR A 372 -7.20 -12.81 10.31
N ILE A 373 -6.76 -11.80 11.04
CA ILE A 373 -6.55 -11.86 12.48
C ILE A 373 -7.87 -11.65 13.22
N GLN A 374 -8.10 -12.49 14.22
CA GLN A 374 -9.19 -12.38 15.17
C GLN A 374 -8.73 -11.52 16.34
N ASP A 375 -8.81 -10.19 16.20
CA ASP A 375 -8.30 -9.22 17.17
C ASP A 375 -8.78 -9.50 18.62
N ALA A 376 -10.01 -10.00 18.78
CA ALA A 376 -10.55 -10.40 20.08
C ALA A 376 -9.73 -11.49 20.79
N ARG A 377 -9.03 -12.36 20.05
CA ARG A 377 -8.12 -13.39 20.60
C ARG A 377 -6.82 -12.80 21.14
N LEU A 378 -6.49 -11.59 20.73
CA LEU A 378 -5.35 -10.83 21.21
C LEU A 378 -5.75 -9.87 22.34
N GLY A 379 -7.03 -9.82 22.74
CA GLY A 379 -7.52 -8.86 23.73
C GLY A 379 -7.78 -7.47 23.15
N LEU A 380 -7.81 -7.34 21.82
CA LEU A 380 -8.04 -6.10 21.10
C LEU A 380 -9.48 -6.01 20.60
N VAL A 381 -9.93 -4.78 20.40
CA VAL A 381 -11.27 -4.42 19.88
C VAL A 381 -11.09 -3.72 18.54
N LYS A 382 -11.87 -4.15 17.55
CA LYS A 382 -11.97 -3.49 16.25
C LYS A 382 -13.06 -2.42 16.28
N LEU A 383 -12.74 -1.23 15.80
CA LEU A 383 -13.63 -0.09 15.72
C LEU A 383 -13.67 0.44 14.30
N VAL A 384 -14.83 0.94 13.89
CA VAL A 384 -15.00 1.64 12.62
C VAL A 384 -15.52 3.03 12.90
N TYR A 385 -14.80 4.03 12.41
CA TYR A 385 -15.28 5.40 12.33
C TYR A 385 -15.71 5.69 10.89
N ILE A 386 -16.91 6.27 10.72
CA ILE A 386 -17.35 6.83 9.43
C ILE A 386 -17.76 8.28 9.64
N GLY A 387 -17.09 9.20 8.95
CA GLY A 387 -17.43 10.61 9.03
C GLY A 387 -16.33 11.54 8.52
N GLY A 388 -16.46 12.83 8.81
CA GLY A 388 -15.55 13.86 8.34
C GLY A 388 -14.74 14.56 9.43
N ALA A 389 -14.72 14.07 10.67
CA ALA A 389 -14.01 14.69 11.80
C ALA A 389 -12.64 14.04 12.04
N HIS A 390 -12.57 12.72 12.04
CA HIS A 390 -11.30 11.98 12.18
C HIS A 390 -10.81 11.57 10.82
N ARG A 391 -9.71 12.18 10.39
CA ARG A 391 -9.15 11.96 9.06
C ARG A 391 -7.67 11.66 9.11
N TRP A 392 -6.94 12.25 10.07
CA TRP A 392 -5.52 11.97 10.28
C TRP A 392 -5.29 10.56 10.82
N PRO A 393 -4.19 9.90 10.44
CA PRO A 393 -3.91 8.56 10.91
C PRO A 393 -3.45 8.59 12.38
N HIS A 394 -3.63 7.47 13.07
CA HIS A 394 -3.26 7.29 14.48
C HIS A 394 -2.58 5.93 14.63
N LYS A 395 -1.78 5.70 15.69
CA LYS A 395 -1.13 4.39 15.94
C LYS A 395 -2.08 3.19 16.05
N HIS A 396 -3.37 3.42 16.25
CA HIS A 396 -4.39 2.36 16.26
C HIS A 396 -4.97 2.07 14.88
N LEU A 397 -4.60 2.83 13.84
CA LEU A 397 -5.16 2.72 12.50
C LEU A 397 -4.65 1.47 11.79
N GLN A 398 -5.60 0.65 11.34
CA GLN A 398 -5.36 -0.47 10.45
C GLN A 398 -5.36 0.00 8.99
N TYR A 399 -6.39 0.75 8.60
CA TYR A 399 -6.46 1.40 7.29
C TYR A 399 -7.48 2.55 7.32
N ALA A 400 -7.33 3.47 6.36
CA ALA A 400 -8.29 4.54 6.10
C ALA A 400 -8.66 4.58 4.61
N ALA A 401 -9.88 5.02 4.31
CA ALA A 401 -10.32 5.21 2.94
C ALA A 401 -11.24 6.44 2.80
N ARG A 402 -11.10 7.16 1.68
CA ARG A 402 -12.00 8.24 1.29
C ARG A 402 -13.17 7.66 0.51
N LEU A 403 -14.39 8.02 0.91
CA LEU A 403 -15.63 7.50 0.35
C LEU A 403 -16.31 8.58 -0.51
N GLY A 404 -16.65 8.23 -1.75
CA GLY A 404 -17.28 9.16 -2.70
C GLY A 404 -16.28 10.03 -3.46
N ASN A 405 -16.79 11.10 -4.08
CA ASN A 405 -16.05 11.92 -5.04
C ASN A 405 -15.23 13.02 -4.31
N PRO A 406 -13.95 13.26 -4.67
CA PRO A 406 -13.08 14.23 -3.97
C PRO A 406 -13.58 15.68 -4.05
N GLY A 407 -14.27 16.03 -5.15
CA GLY A 407 -14.87 17.36 -5.34
C GLY A 407 -16.08 17.67 -4.45
N GLN A 408 -16.53 16.71 -3.63
CA GLN A 408 -17.59 16.88 -2.62
C GLN A 408 -16.98 16.84 -1.21
N LYS A 409 -17.76 17.10 -0.15
CA LYS A 409 -17.32 16.85 1.24
C LYS A 409 -17.44 15.35 1.54
N PRO A 410 -16.41 14.52 1.29
CA PRO A 410 -16.57 13.07 1.30
C PRO A 410 -16.49 12.55 2.74
N PRO A 411 -17.28 11.53 3.12
CA PRO A 411 -17.00 10.80 4.34
C PRO A 411 -15.69 10.00 4.23
N TYR A 412 -15.08 9.74 5.37
CA TYR A 412 -13.92 8.87 5.51
C TYR A 412 -14.30 7.68 6.36
N ILE A 413 -13.79 6.51 6.01
CA ILE A 413 -13.80 5.34 6.87
C ILE A 413 -12.41 5.16 7.47
N GLN A 414 -12.34 4.96 8.78
CA GLN A 414 -11.14 4.54 9.49
C GLN A 414 -11.44 3.27 10.25
N VAL A 415 -10.63 2.24 10.05
CA VAL A 415 -10.70 1.00 10.83
C VAL A 415 -9.55 0.97 11.80
N LEU A 416 -9.89 0.89 13.09
CA LEU A 416 -8.96 0.96 14.20
C LEU A 416 -8.94 -0.36 14.96
N VAL A 417 -7.80 -0.72 15.52
CA VAL A 417 -7.63 -1.85 16.43
C VAL A 417 -6.94 -1.32 17.68
N MET A 418 -7.51 -1.57 18.86
CA MET A 418 -7.00 -1.02 20.13
C MET A 418 -7.43 -1.86 21.34
N PRO A 419 -6.76 -1.73 22.50
CA PRO A 419 -7.21 -2.38 23.72
C PRO A 419 -8.57 -1.85 24.21
N LYS A 420 -9.24 -2.65 25.05
CA LYS A 420 -10.57 -2.30 25.59
C LYS A 420 -10.56 -0.99 26.40
N THR A 421 -9.46 -0.68 27.11
CA THR A 421 -9.32 0.55 27.90
C THR A 421 -9.37 1.80 27.03
N ALA A 422 -8.66 1.80 25.89
CA ALA A 422 -8.71 2.86 24.88
C ALA A 422 -10.12 3.00 24.29
N TYR A 423 -10.73 1.87 23.92
CA TYR A 423 -12.10 1.83 23.41
C TYR A 423 -13.10 2.49 24.37
N ASP A 424 -13.09 2.12 25.65
CA ASP A 424 -14.03 2.63 26.65
C ASP A 424 -13.91 4.16 26.81
N ARG A 425 -12.71 4.73 26.64
CA ARG A 425 -12.48 6.19 26.64
C ARG A 425 -13.02 6.88 25.39
N ILE A 426 -12.86 6.27 24.21
CA ILE A 426 -13.35 6.83 22.94
C ILE A 426 -14.88 6.88 22.92
N VAL A 427 -15.56 5.79 23.30
CA VAL A 427 -17.03 5.73 23.25
C VAL A 427 -17.69 6.74 24.18
N ARG A 428 -17.07 7.05 25.32
CA ARG A 428 -17.52 8.14 26.21
C ARG A 428 -17.48 9.51 25.54
N THR A 429 -16.59 9.70 24.56
CA THR A 429 -16.31 11.00 23.95
C THR A 429 -16.96 11.16 22.57
N ARG A 430 -17.24 10.07 21.84
CA ARG A 430 -17.79 10.10 20.48
C ARG A 430 -18.82 8.99 20.23
N GLN A 431 -20.00 9.37 19.76
CA GLN A 431 -21.09 8.45 19.42
C GLN A 431 -20.96 7.82 18.02
N ASN A 432 -20.14 8.38 17.12
CA ASN A 432 -19.98 7.91 15.73
C ASN A 432 -18.84 6.88 15.55
N VAL A 433 -18.38 6.27 16.64
CA VAL A 433 -17.41 5.18 16.60
C VAL A 433 -18.16 3.87 16.85
N ILE A 434 -18.10 2.97 15.88
CA ILE A 434 -18.89 1.75 15.83
C ILE A 434 -18.01 0.57 16.29
N PRO A 435 -18.28 -0.05 17.44
CA PRO A 435 -17.57 -1.26 17.86
C PRO A 435 -18.00 -2.45 17.00
N ILE A 436 -17.02 -3.15 16.44
CA ILE A 436 -17.26 -4.32 15.60
C ILE A 436 -17.25 -5.56 16.48
N ARG A 437 -18.41 -6.22 16.55
CA ARG A 437 -18.58 -7.46 17.32
C ARG A 437 -18.18 -8.67 16.51
N TRP A 438 -18.49 -8.64 15.22
CA TRP A 438 -18.28 -9.76 14.31
C TRP A 438 -17.69 -9.24 12.99
N SER A 439 -16.65 -9.90 12.49
CA SER A 439 -16.11 -9.57 11.18
C SER A 439 -15.56 -10.81 10.49
N ALA A 440 -15.76 -10.87 9.19
CA ALA A 440 -15.17 -11.88 8.33
C ALA A 440 -14.77 -11.25 6.99
N SER A 441 -13.79 -11.87 6.35
CA SER A 441 -13.35 -11.51 5.00
C SER A 441 -13.29 -12.75 4.12
N ARG A 442 -13.71 -12.61 2.87
CA ARG A 442 -13.77 -13.73 1.93
C ARG A 442 -13.50 -13.29 0.50
N LEU A 443 -12.83 -14.17 -0.22
CA LEU A 443 -12.69 -14.17 -1.67
C LEU A 443 -13.48 -15.35 -2.26
N ASN A 444 -14.44 -15.06 -3.14
CA ASN A 444 -15.34 -16.05 -3.72
C ASN A 444 -14.91 -16.46 -5.12
N TYR A 445 -13.98 -17.40 -5.19
CA TYR A 445 -13.47 -17.96 -6.45
C TYR A 445 -14.55 -18.54 -7.36
N GLY A 446 -15.64 -19.07 -6.80
CA GLY A 446 -16.77 -19.59 -7.59
C GLY A 446 -17.52 -18.55 -8.40
N LEU A 447 -17.27 -17.25 -8.16
CA LEU A 447 -17.86 -16.16 -8.93
C LEU A 447 -17.02 -15.75 -10.15
N TYR A 448 -15.82 -16.30 -10.30
CA TYR A 448 -15.01 -16.07 -11.49
C TYR A 448 -15.49 -16.97 -12.64
N LEU A 449 -15.66 -16.39 -13.83
CA LEU A 449 -15.99 -17.13 -15.05
C LEU A 449 -14.76 -17.28 -15.94
N PRO A 450 -14.16 -18.49 -16.02
CA PRO A 450 -13.03 -18.73 -16.91
C PRO A 450 -13.30 -18.38 -18.37
N LYS A 451 -14.49 -18.75 -18.88
CA LYS A 451 -14.84 -18.56 -20.30
C LYS A 451 -14.92 -17.09 -20.75
N HIS A 452 -15.20 -16.19 -19.82
CA HIS A 452 -15.43 -14.77 -20.10
C HIS A 452 -14.41 -13.87 -19.40
N GLU A 453 -13.39 -14.48 -18.79
CA GLU A 453 -12.35 -13.85 -17.97
C GLU A 453 -12.87 -12.72 -17.07
N SER A 454 -14.00 -12.97 -16.43
CA SER A 454 -14.73 -11.92 -15.71
C SER A 454 -15.38 -12.42 -14.44
N TRP A 455 -15.52 -11.51 -13.50
CA TRP A 455 -16.21 -11.74 -12.24
C TRP A 455 -17.71 -11.51 -12.40
N LYS A 456 -18.50 -12.36 -11.76
CA LYS A 456 -19.95 -12.21 -11.63
C LYS A 456 -20.35 -11.79 -10.22
N ASN A 457 -21.51 -11.15 -10.14
CA ASN A 457 -22.24 -10.91 -8.90
C ASN A 457 -23.61 -11.58 -8.97
N THR A 458 -24.11 -12.03 -7.83
CA THR A 458 -25.48 -12.56 -7.71
C THR A 458 -26.35 -11.60 -6.90
N SER A 459 -26.66 -10.43 -7.48
CA SER A 459 -27.39 -9.35 -6.78
C SER A 459 -28.75 -9.79 -6.23
N ILE A 460 -29.45 -10.70 -6.90
CA ILE A 460 -30.75 -11.24 -6.44
C ILE A 460 -30.64 -11.89 -5.06
N HIS A 461 -29.55 -12.61 -4.76
CA HIS A 461 -29.38 -13.21 -3.43
C HIS A 461 -29.07 -12.17 -2.35
N ILE A 462 -28.45 -11.04 -2.73
CA ILE A 462 -28.22 -9.91 -1.83
C ILE A 462 -29.55 -9.19 -1.55
N GLU A 463 -30.37 -8.97 -2.57
CA GLU A 463 -31.70 -8.41 -2.42
C GLU A 463 -32.59 -9.31 -1.55
N ASN A 464 -32.58 -10.61 -1.79
CA ASN A 464 -33.35 -11.56 -0.97
C ASN A 464 -32.88 -11.63 0.48
N SER A 465 -31.65 -11.19 0.76
CA SER A 465 -31.12 -11.18 2.14
C SER A 465 -31.71 -10.04 2.98
N LEU A 466 -32.33 -9.03 2.38
CA LEU A 466 -32.93 -7.88 3.05
C LEU A 466 -34.09 -8.27 3.99
N TYR A 467 -34.89 -9.26 3.60
CA TYR A 467 -35.96 -9.82 4.44
C TYR A 467 -35.49 -11.06 5.25
N GLY A 468 -34.29 -11.56 4.97
CA GLY A 468 -33.73 -12.73 5.64
C GLY A 468 -33.27 -12.42 7.07
N ARG A 469 -33.27 -13.43 7.93
CA ARG A 469 -32.79 -13.33 9.32
C ARG A 469 -31.78 -14.43 9.62
N ARG A 470 -30.69 -14.09 10.30
CA ARG A 470 -29.67 -15.04 10.75
C ARG A 470 -29.16 -14.72 12.15
N THR A 471 -28.59 -15.74 12.79
CA THR A 471 -27.96 -15.62 14.11
C THR A 471 -26.44 -15.62 14.00
N ILE A 472 -25.75 -15.02 14.98
CA ILE A 472 -24.29 -15.05 15.07
C ILE A 472 -23.73 -16.48 15.06
N LYS A 473 -24.39 -17.43 15.76
CA LYS A 473 -23.97 -18.85 15.78
C LYS A 473 -23.96 -19.48 14.38
N GLN A 474 -24.91 -19.11 13.51
CA GLN A 474 -24.93 -19.59 12.13
C GLN A 474 -23.78 -18.96 11.31
N MET A 475 -23.47 -17.69 11.55
CA MET A 475 -22.36 -16.99 10.92
C MET A 475 -21.02 -17.61 11.32
N ASP A 476 -20.80 -17.78 12.62
CA ASP A 476 -19.58 -18.35 13.19
C ASP A 476 -19.31 -19.74 12.63
N ARG A 477 -20.34 -20.59 12.57
CA ARG A 477 -20.24 -21.92 11.98
C ARG A 477 -19.96 -21.89 10.48
N GLU A 478 -20.61 -21.02 9.70
CA GLU A 478 -20.45 -20.96 8.24
C GLU A 478 -19.07 -20.41 7.84
N PHE A 479 -18.50 -19.49 8.63
CA PHE A 479 -17.22 -18.85 8.35
C PHE A 479 -16.06 -19.38 9.21
N GLY A 480 -16.27 -20.50 9.92
CA GLY A 480 -15.23 -21.18 10.70
C GLY A 480 -14.67 -20.35 11.88
N LEU A 481 -15.43 -19.38 12.36
CA LEU A 481 -15.04 -18.53 13.47
C LEU A 481 -15.37 -19.26 14.78
N LYS A 482 -14.34 -19.69 15.52
CA LYS A 482 -14.53 -20.32 16.83
C LYS A 482 -14.92 -19.25 17.85
N SER A 483 -16.03 -19.47 18.57
CA SER A 483 -16.46 -18.65 19.71
C SER A 483 -15.32 -18.37 20.69
N PHE A 484 -15.34 -17.19 21.33
CA PHE A 484 -14.40 -16.71 22.36
C PHE A 484 -13.70 -17.84 23.10
N GLY A 485 -12.38 -17.90 22.97
CA GLY A 485 -11.54 -18.68 23.86
C GLY A 485 -10.49 -17.76 24.45
N GLU A 486 -9.52 -18.34 25.14
CA GLU A 486 -8.56 -17.60 25.94
C GLU A 486 -7.84 -16.52 25.14
N VAL A 487 -7.81 -15.31 25.71
CA VAL A 487 -7.03 -14.20 25.18
C VAL A 487 -5.56 -14.58 25.31
N SER A 488 -4.81 -14.38 24.25
CA SER A 488 -3.42 -14.73 24.20
C SER A 488 -2.60 -13.54 23.77
N LEU A 489 -1.83 -13.00 24.71
CA LEU A 489 -0.96 -11.86 24.44
C LEU A 489 0.23 -12.32 23.59
N PRO A 490 0.47 -11.68 22.43
CA PRO A 490 1.57 -12.04 21.56
C PRO A 490 2.91 -11.59 22.14
N SER A 491 3.95 -12.38 21.95
CA SER A 491 5.34 -11.91 22.08
C SER A 491 5.70 -10.91 20.97
N ASN A 492 6.83 -10.20 21.10
CA ASN A 492 7.36 -9.36 20.00
C ASN A 492 7.59 -10.13 18.70
N GLU A 493 7.99 -11.41 18.80
CA GLU A 493 8.10 -12.29 17.64
C GLU A 493 6.73 -12.62 17.04
N ASP A 494 5.73 -12.90 17.89
CA ASP A 494 4.36 -13.16 17.44
C ASP A 494 3.79 -11.93 16.72
N ALA A 495 3.93 -10.74 17.31
CA ALA A 495 3.46 -9.47 16.74
C ALA A 495 4.05 -9.23 15.34
N ARG A 496 5.35 -9.52 15.16
CA ARG A 496 6.01 -9.40 13.87
C ARG A 496 5.48 -10.37 12.81
N VAL A 497 5.21 -11.61 13.18
CA VAL A 497 4.59 -12.59 12.26
C VAL A 497 3.15 -12.21 11.95
N LEU A 498 2.39 -11.73 12.93
CA LEU A 498 1.02 -11.25 12.76
C LEU A 498 0.96 -10.04 11.82
N ASP A 499 1.86 -9.08 11.96
CA ASP A 499 1.98 -7.93 11.06
C ASP A 499 2.25 -8.36 9.62
N LEU A 500 3.27 -9.20 9.43
CA LEU A 500 3.66 -9.66 8.11
C LEU A 500 2.53 -10.45 7.42
N ILE A 501 1.89 -11.38 8.13
CA ILE A 501 0.83 -12.19 7.54
C ILE A 501 -0.45 -11.37 7.29
N SER A 502 -0.73 -10.35 8.11
CA SER A 502 -1.87 -9.45 7.93
C SER A 502 -1.73 -8.58 6.69
N TRP A 503 -0.52 -8.05 6.47
CA TRP A 503 -0.16 -7.36 5.24
C TRP A 503 -0.24 -8.30 4.02
N GLY A 504 0.34 -9.50 4.13
CA GLY A 504 0.22 -10.58 3.15
C GLY A 504 1.56 -10.92 2.49
N ILE A 505 1.94 -12.19 2.53
CA ILE A 505 3.24 -12.68 2.08
C ILE A 505 3.16 -13.13 0.63
N TYR A 506 4.01 -12.54 -0.23
CA TYR A 506 4.22 -13.06 -1.58
C TYR A 506 5.01 -14.38 -1.52
N ASN A 507 4.41 -15.49 -1.97
CA ASN A 507 5.01 -16.81 -1.85
C ASN A 507 6.35 -16.94 -2.60
N GLN A 508 6.50 -16.24 -3.73
CA GLN A 508 7.74 -16.19 -4.51
C GLN A 508 8.89 -15.51 -3.74
N SER A 509 8.60 -14.38 -3.12
CA SER A 509 9.55 -13.60 -2.31
C SER A 509 9.95 -14.36 -1.05
N LEU A 510 9.00 -15.07 -0.44
CA LEU A 510 9.28 -15.96 0.69
C LEU A 510 10.18 -17.12 0.28
N GLU A 511 9.97 -17.73 -0.88
CA GLU A 511 10.84 -18.79 -1.38
C GLU A 511 12.27 -18.29 -1.69
N LEU A 512 12.42 -17.03 -2.11
CA LEU A 512 13.71 -16.37 -2.35
C LEU A 512 14.42 -15.87 -1.08
N GLY A 513 13.78 -15.93 0.09
CA GLY A 513 14.35 -15.42 1.34
C GLY A 513 14.30 -13.89 1.47
N GLU A 514 13.51 -13.19 0.65
CA GLU A 514 13.41 -11.72 0.68
C GLU A 514 12.86 -11.17 2.01
N TYR A 515 12.18 -12.03 2.80
CA TYR A 515 11.69 -11.67 4.13
C TYR A 515 12.62 -12.08 5.28
N ASP A 516 13.72 -12.79 5.05
CA ASP A 516 14.52 -13.42 6.11
C ASP A 516 15.03 -12.40 7.15
N SER A 517 15.47 -11.23 6.69
CA SER A 517 15.92 -10.13 7.55
C SER A 517 14.82 -9.58 8.48
N MET A 518 13.56 -9.65 8.04
CA MET A 518 12.40 -9.18 8.80
C MET A 518 11.91 -10.22 9.78
N ILE A 519 11.61 -11.43 9.28
CA ILE A 519 11.00 -12.47 10.11
C ILE A 519 12.03 -13.01 11.12
N ARG A 520 13.32 -13.01 10.75
CA ARG A 520 14.43 -13.56 11.54
C ARG A 520 14.15 -15.00 12.00
N MET A 521 13.50 -15.78 11.14
CA MET A 521 13.20 -17.20 11.36
C MET A 521 13.19 -17.93 10.03
N SER A 522 13.38 -19.25 10.08
CA SER A 522 13.31 -20.10 8.89
C SER A 522 11.87 -20.23 8.37
N ARG A 523 11.70 -20.64 7.10
CA ARG A 523 10.38 -20.92 6.51
C ARG A 523 9.61 -22.04 7.21
N GLU A 524 10.31 -23.04 7.74
CA GLU A 524 9.67 -24.11 8.52
C GLU A 524 9.21 -23.59 9.88
N SER A 525 10.04 -22.80 10.57
CA SER A 525 9.65 -22.14 11.82
C SER A 525 8.44 -21.22 11.63
N LEU A 526 8.40 -20.46 10.52
CA LEU A 526 7.25 -19.64 10.15
C LEU A 526 5.99 -20.50 9.96
N LYS A 527 6.11 -21.63 9.25
CA LYS A 527 5.01 -22.55 9.01
C LYS A 527 4.44 -23.11 10.32
N GLU A 528 5.31 -23.54 11.24
CA GLU A 528 4.93 -24.01 12.59
C GLU A 528 4.23 -22.91 13.38
N LYS A 529 4.75 -21.67 13.33
CA LYS A 529 4.16 -20.50 13.98
C LYS A 529 2.75 -20.21 13.48
N LEU A 530 2.57 -20.19 12.15
CA LEU A 530 1.27 -19.98 11.52
C LEU A 530 0.29 -21.09 11.88
N ALA A 531 0.75 -22.36 11.92
CA ALA A 531 -0.07 -23.48 12.36
C ALA A 531 -0.54 -23.31 13.82
N SER A 532 0.34 -22.87 14.71
CA SER A 532 0.00 -22.55 16.11
C SER A 532 -1.07 -21.46 16.20
N PHE A 533 -0.96 -20.38 15.42
CA PHE A 533 -1.96 -19.31 15.41
C PHE A 533 -3.33 -19.78 14.90
N ILE A 534 -3.36 -20.63 13.88
CA ILE A 534 -4.61 -21.24 13.37
C ILE A 534 -5.22 -22.15 14.43
N GLN A 535 -4.42 -22.99 15.09
CA GLN A 535 -4.89 -23.88 16.15
C GLN A 535 -5.52 -23.11 17.32
N ARG A 536 -4.87 -22.00 17.74
CA ARG A 536 -5.35 -21.05 18.76
C ARG A 536 -6.55 -20.20 18.29
N GLY A 537 -6.89 -20.24 17.00
CA GLY A 537 -7.97 -19.46 16.41
C GLY A 537 -7.67 -17.97 16.30
N ILE A 538 -6.40 -17.57 16.39
CA ILE A 538 -5.94 -16.17 16.22
C ILE A 538 -6.02 -15.75 14.75
N LEU A 539 -5.83 -16.70 13.84
CA LEU A 539 -5.60 -16.45 12.42
C LEU A 539 -6.45 -17.39 11.56
N HIS A 540 -7.05 -16.85 10.51
CA HIS A 540 -7.52 -17.62 9.36
C HIS A 540 -6.68 -17.26 8.13
N LEU A 541 -6.05 -18.26 7.48
CA LEU A 541 -5.26 -18.03 6.28
C LEU A 541 -6.12 -18.07 5.02
N GLN A 542 -5.81 -17.19 4.07
CA GLN A 542 -6.29 -17.32 2.70
C GLN A 542 -5.15 -17.05 1.71
N TYR A 543 -5.15 -17.81 0.63
CA TYR A 543 -4.34 -17.56 -0.55
C TYR A 543 -5.15 -16.77 -1.55
N PHE A 544 -4.54 -15.85 -2.28
CA PHE A 544 -5.17 -15.24 -3.45
C PHE A 544 -4.16 -14.72 -4.47
N PRO A 545 -4.50 -14.79 -5.77
CA PRO A 545 -3.77 -14.07 -6.81
C PRO A 545 -4.18 -12.59 -6.83
N THR A 546 -3.41 -11.77 -7.52
CA THR A 546 -3.79 -10.38 -7.82
C THR A 546 -5.11 -10.34 -8.60
N ILE A 547 -6.09 -9.59 -8.09
CA ILE A 547 -7.44 -9.52 -8.66
C ILE A 547 -7.63 -8.22 -9.44
N GLN A 548 -7.94 -8.36 -10.73
CA GLN A 548 -8.20 -7.28 -11.68
C GLN A 548 -9.70 -7.19 -12.04
N GLY A 549 -10.10 -6.08 -12.68
CA GLY A 549 -11.46 -5.89 -13.21
C GLY A 549 -12.55 -5.65 -12.16
N LEU A 550 -12.15 -5.31 -10.92
CA LEU A 550 -13.07 -5.04 -9.82
C LEU A 550 -12.87 -3.64 -9.24
N ALA A 551 -13.98 -2.96 -8.99
CA ALA A 551 -14.08 -1.67 -8.35
C ALA A 551 -14.36 -1.77 -6.85
N SER A 552 -13.68 -0.95 -6.06
CA SER A 552 -13.83 -0.89 -4.61
C SER A 552 -15.06 -0.05 -4.21
N ILE A 553 -15.90 -0.62 -3.35
CA ILE A 553 -17.09 0.00 -2.80
C ILE A 553 -17.16 -0.19 -1.28
N CYS A 554 -17.89 0.71 -0.62
CA CYS A 554 -18.26 0.62 0.79
C CYS A 554 -19.78 0.72 0.92
N LEU A 555 -20.39 -0.16 1.72
CA LEU A 555 -21.79 -0.08 2.11
C LEU A 555 -21.90 0.15 3.62
N GLU A 556 -22.55 1.24 4.03
CA GLU A 556 -23.01 1.46 5.41
C GLU A 556 -24.47 1.01 5.51
N ILE A 557 -24.75 0.02 6.36
CA ILE A 557 -26.07 -0.60 6.49
C ILE A 557 -26.58 -0.44 7.92
N LYS A 558 -27.83 -0.04 8.10
CA LYS A 558 -28.54 -0.03 9.39
C LYS A 558 -29.85 -0.82 9.29
N ALA A 559 -30.03 -1.77 10.20
CA ALA A 559 -31.18 -2.67 10.28
C ALA A 559 -31.18 -3.44 11.62
N GLU A 560 -32.18 -4.29 11.86
CA GLU A 560 -32.12 -5.23 12.98
C GLU A 560 -30.94 -6.20 12.84
N VAL A 561 -30.28 -6.53 13.95
CA VAL A 561 -29.08 -7.40 13.98
C VAL A 561 -29.24 -8.71 13.16
N PRO A 562 -30.37 -9.45 13.24
CA PRO A 562 -30.53 -10.65 12.44
C PRO A 562 -30.55 -10.41 10.93
N GLN A 563 -31.09 -9.27 10.46
CA GLN A 563 -31.05 -8.87 9.06
C GLN A 563 -29.63 -8.49 8.65
N LEU A 564 -28.88 -7.79 9.52
CA LEU A 564 -27.48 -7.44 9.26
C LEU A 564 -26.63 -8.70 9.03
N TYR A 565 -26.83 -9.76 9.82
CA TYR A 565 -26.14 -11.04 9.60
C TYR A 565 -26.56 -11.71 8.29
N SER A 566 -27.84 -11.63 7.91
CA SER A 566 -28.32 -12.12 6.61
C SER A 566 -27.63 -11.42 5.44
N ILE A 567 -27.56 -10.08 5.48
CA ILE A 567 -26.94 -9.26 4.44
C ILE A 567 -25.41 -9.45 4.41
N ALA A 568 -24.75 -9.46 5.56
CA ALA A 568 -23.31 -9.74 5.68
C ALA A 568 -22.96 -11.10 5.08
N ARG A 569 -23.76 -12.14 5.37
CA ARG A 569 -23.56 -13.47 4.78
C ARG A 569 -23.72 -13.43 3.26
N SER A 570 -24.78 -12.79 2.77
CA SER A 570 -25.07 -12.77 1.34
C SER A 570 -23.97 -12.06 0.55
N THR A 571 -23.52 -10.90 1.03
CA THR A 571 -22.38 -10.17 0.43
C THR A 571 -21.06 -10.93 0.52
N LEU A 572 -20.80 -11.64 1.63
CA LEU A 572 -19.63 -12.50 1.78
C LEU A 572 -19.63 -13.72 0.86
N VAL A 573 -20.77 -14.12 0.28
CA VAL A 573 -20.88 -15.31 -0.60
C VAL A 573 -21.08 -14.93 -2.07
N HIS A 574 -21.74 -13.80 -2.33
CA HIS A 574 -22.24 -13.42 -3.66
C HIS A 574 -21.54 -12.21 -4.28
N LEU A 575 -20.51 -11.66 -3.60
CA LEU A 575 -19.58 -10.67 -4.17
C LEU A 575 -18.16 -11.24 -4.26
N PRO A 576 -17.34 -10.85 -5.25
CA PRO A 576 -16.00 -11.39 -5.47
C PRO A 576 -15.09 -11.31 -4.25
N THR A 577 -14.93 -10.12 -3.68
CA THR A 577 -14.11 -9.90 -2.47
C THR A 577 -14.90 -9.06 -1.49
N THR A 578 -15.02 -9.51 -0.25
CA THR A 578 -15.82 -8.81 0.75
C THR A 578 -15.19 -8.92 2.13
N THR A 579 -15.16 -7.82 2.86
CA THR A 579 -14.99 -7.76 4.31
C THR A 579 -16.28 -7.19 4.90
N ALA A 580 -16.95 -7.97 5.74
CA ALA A 580 -18.12 -7.53 6.48
C ALA A 580 -17.77 -7.31 7.95
N MET A 581 -18.30 -6.23 8.53
CA MET A 581 -18.08 -5.81 9.91
C MET A 581 -19.42 -5.46 10.53
N VAL A 582 -19.91 -6.28 11.44
CA VAL A 582 -21.22 -6.13 12.09
C VAL A 582 -21.06 -5.62 13.51
N SER A 583 -21.85 -4.61 13.86
CA SER A 583 -21.98 -4.04 15.19
C SER A 583 -23.38 -4.28 15.74
N GLU A 584 -23.45 -5.08 16.81
CA GLU A 584 -24.72 -5.36 17.49
C GLU A 584 -25.22 -4.16 18.29
N SER A 585 -24.32 -3.40 18.94
CA SER A 585 -24.70 -2.26 19.76
C SER A 585 -25.22 -1.07 18.96
N SER A 586 -24.71 -0.90 17.73
CA SER A 586 -25.07 0.23 16.88
C SER A 586 -26.07 -0.14 15.79
N ASN A 587 -26.59 -1.38 15.78
CA ASN A 587 -27.49 -1.90 14.74
C ASN A 587 -26.98 -1.55 13.33
N SER A 588 -25.69 -1.78 13.09
CA SER A 588 -25.04 -1.38 11.85
C SER A 588 -24.08 -2.44 11.31
N CYS A 589 -23.94 -2.47 9.99
CA CYS A 589 -23.00 -3.32 9.29
C CYS A 589 -22.26 -2.50 8.24
N ILE A 590 -20.94 -2.60 8.23
CA ILE A 590 -20.07 -1.97 7.24
C ILE A 590 -19.50 -3.06 6.35
N ILE A 591 -19.66 -2.88 5.04
CA ILE A 591 -19.20 -3.85 4.05
C ILE A 591 -18.23 -3.15 3.11
N MET A 592 -16.97 -3.58 3.14
CA MET A 592 -15.97 -3.20 2.15
C MET A 592 -15.90 -4.31 1.11
N ALA A 593 -16.16 -4.00 -0.15
CA ALA A 593 -16.18 -5.01 -1.20
C ALA A 593 -15.52 -4.52 -2.49
N ARG A 594 -15.08 -5.46 -3.33
CA ARG A 594 -14.75 -5.19 -4.72
C ARG A 594 -15.70 -5.95 -5.63
N VAL A 595 -16.24 -5.24 -6.61
CA VAL A 595 -17.32 -5.73 -7.49
C VAL A 595 -17.01 -5.41 -8.95
N PRO A 596 -17.52 -6.17 -9.94
CA PRO A 596 -17.32 -5.85 -11.34
C PRO A 596 -17.79 -4.43 -11.64
N GLU A 597 -16.96 -3.66 -12.35
CA GLU A 597 -17.20 -2.22 -12.64
C GLU A 597 -18.62 -1.98 -13.18
N LYS A 598 -19.02 -2.80 -14.17
CA LYS A 598 -20.35 -2.74 -14.81
C LYS A 598 -21.53 -3.00 -13.86
N ARG A 599 -21.28 -3.57 -12.68
CA ARG A 599 -22.29 -3.91 -11.66
C ARG A 599 -22.22 -3.03 -10.43
N ALA A 600 -21.22 -2.17 -10.33
CA ALA A 600 -21.10 -1.27 -9.19
C ALA A 600 -22.31 -0.32 -9.10
N TYR A 601 -22.82 0.19 -10.24
CA TYR A 601 -24.04 1.02 -10.25
C TYR A 601 -25.25 0.29 -9.65
N ASP A 602 -25.48 -0.96 -10.03
CA ASP A 602 -26.59 -1.77 -9.50
C ASP A 602 -26.53 -1.88 -7.97
N ILE A 603 -25.33 -2.10 -7.42
CA ILE A 603 -25.15 -2.24 -5.97
C ILE A 603 -25.21 -0.90 -5.25
N LEU A 604 -24.65 0.16 -5.83
CA LEU A 604 -24.56 1.47 -5.19
C LEU A 604 -25.86 2.26 -5.26
N VAL A 605 -26.72 2.01 -6.27
CA VAL A 605 -27.93 2.80 -6.52
C VAL A 605 -29.21 1.96 -6.38
N ASN A 606 -29.27 0.77 -7.00
CA ASN A 606 -30.52 -0.02 -7.01
C ASN A 606 -30.75 -0.76 -5.68
N LEU A 607 -29.71 -1.30 -5.06
CA LEU A 607 -29.84 -2.02 -3.79
C LEU A 607 -30.35 -1.12 -2.65
N PRO A 608 -29.86 0.12 -2.43
CA PRO A 608 -30.44 1.04 -1.44
C PRO A 608 -31.93 1.30 -1.64
N ARG A 609 -32.38 1.49 -2.89
CA ARG A 609 -33.78 1.73 -3.22
C ARG A 609 -34.68 0.55 -2.83
N LYS A 610 -34.21 -0.68 -3.05
CA LYS A 610 -34.94 -1.89 -2.63
C LYS A 610 -34.90 -2.10 -1.12
N ALA A 611 -33.77 -1.78 -0.48
CA ALA A 611 -33.59 -1.93 0.97
C ALA A 611 -34.59 -1.11 1.79
N SER A 612 -34.95 0.09 1.31
CA SER A 612 -35.94 0.93 1.98
C SER A 612 -37.34 0.33 2.05
N GLU A 613 -37.68 -0.64 1.17
CA GLU A 613 -38.96 -1.37 1.22
C GLU A 613 -39.02 -2.37 2.39
N TYR A 614 -37.89 -2.66 3.03
CA TYR A 614 -37.74 -3.66 4.11
C TYR A 614 -37.18 -3.07 5.42
N ASP A 615 -37.35 -1.76 5.63
CA ASP A 615 -36.80 -1.01 6.78
C ASP A 615 -35.28 -1.15 6.95
N VAL A 616 -34.56 -1.39 5.85
CA VAL A 616 -33.09 -1.46 5.82
C VAL A 616 -32.56 -0.18 5.17
N ILE A 617 -31.72 0.56 5.89
CA ILE A 617 -31.06 1.75 5.37
C ILE A 617 -29.68 1.35 4.84
N ILE A 618 -29.44 1.54 3.54
CA ILE A 618 -28.13 1.31 2.92
C ILE A 618 -27.62 2.61 2.31
N LYS A 619 -26.38 2.97 2.61
CA LYS A 619 -25.64 4.01 1.88
C LYS A 619 -24.44 3.37 1.18
N GLY A 620 -24.40 3.51 -0.13
CA GLY A 620 -23.31 3.01 -0.96
C GLY A 620 -22.33 4.12 -1.36
N TYR A 621 -21.04 3.81 -1.29
CA TYR A 621 -19.96 4.71 -1.67
C TYR A 621 -18.95 3.99 -2.58
N ARG A 622 -18.42 4.72 -3.57
CA ARG A 622 -17.16 4.34 -4.22
C ARG A 622 -15.99 4.66 -3.28
N VAL A 623 -14.94 3.85 -3.29
CA VAL A 623 -13.70 4.19 -2.60
C VAL A 623 -12.79 4.94 -3.57
N SER A 624 -12.45 6.20 -3.27
CA SER A 624 -11.64 7.06 -4.14
C SER A 624 -10.18 7.16 -3.71
N ALA A 625 -9.86 6.90 -2.44
CA ALA A 625 -8.49 6.81 -1.94
C ALA A 625 -8.42 5.79 -0.79
N TYR A 626 -7.25 5.17 -0.60
CA TYR A 626 -7.02 4.14 0.42
C TYR A 626 -5.57 4.19 0.91
N ALA A 627 -5.37 4.06 2.23
CA ALA A 627 -4.07 3.83 2.83
C ALA A 627 -4.16 2.74 3.90
N GLY A 628 -3.27 1.75 3.82
CA GLY A 628 -3.12 0.67 4.79
C GLY A 628 -1.92 0.87 5.70
N TYR A 629 -2.03 0.39 6.94
CA TYR A 629 -1.05 0.51 8.01
C TYR A 629 -0.93 -0.80 8.81
N VAL A 630 -1.11 -1.95 8.15
CA VAL A 630 -1.09 -3.28 8.79
C VAL A 630 0.30 -3.88 8.93
N SER A 631 1.26 -3.43 8.11
CA SER A 631 2.64 -3.96 8.07
C SER A 631 3.43 -3.83 9.38
N ASN A 632 2.99 -3.00 10.33
CA ASN A 632 3.59 -2.88 11.65
C ASN A 632 2.57 -2.66 12.79
N LEU A 633 1.29 -2.97 12.58
CA LEU A 633 0.20 -2.61 13.50
C LEU A 633 0.40 -3.18 14.91
N TYR A 634 0.63 -4.49 15.03
CA TYR A 634 0.76 -5.17 16.31
C TYR A 634 2.09 -4.85 16.98
N GLN A 635 3.21 -4.76 16.24
CA GLN A 635 4.48 -4.33 16.84
C GLN A 635 4.41 -2.89 17.34
N ARG A 636 3.72 -1.99 16.62
CA ARG A 636 3.54 -0.60 17.00
C ARG A 636 2.67 -0.43 18.26
N LEU A 637 1.74 -1.34 18.49
CA LEU A 637 0.85 -1.30 19.65
C LEU A 637 1.37 -2.09 20.85
N LEU A 638 2.33 -3.00 20.67
CA LEU A 638 2.86 -3.82 21.74
C LEU A 638 3.92 -3.04 22.53
N LEU A 639 3.65 -2.79 23.81
CA LEU A 639 4.57 -2.13 24.72
C LEU A 639 5.68 -3.08 25.20
N PRO A 640 6.82 -2.54 25.67
CA PRO A 640 7.94 -3.36 26.16
C PRO A 640 7.58 -4.31 27.33
N ASP A 641 6.54 -3.98 28.09
CA ASP A 641 6.02 -4.80 29.19
C ASP A 641 5.05 -5.91 28.72
N GLY A 642 4.80 -6.02 27.42
CA GLY A 642 3.91 -7.01 26.82
C GLY A 642 2.43 -6.62 26.83
N THR A 643 2.09 -5.40 27.25
CA THR A 643 0.72 -4.88 27.21
C THR A 643 0.44 -4.11 25.91
N TRP A 644 -0.83 -3.82 25.64
CA TRP A 644 -1.23 -3.02 24.48
C TRP A 644 -1.26 -1.54 24.83
N ASP A 645 -0.64 -0.72 23.98
CA ASP A 645 -0.69 0.73 24.05
C ASP A 645 -2.15 1.22 23.99
N ASP A 646 -2.57 1.96 25.00
CA ASP A 646 -3.92 2.49 25.14
C ASP A 646 -4.00 4.02 25.05
N ASP A 647 -2.90 4.66 24.69
CA ASP A 647 -2.85 6.10 24.54
C ASP A 647 -3.56 6.55 23.25
N ILE A 648 -4.58 7.37 23.43
CA ILE A 648 -5.47 7.89 22.39
C ILE A 648 -5.48 9.43 22.37
N THR A 649 -4.50 10.07 23.01
CA THR A 649 -4.45 11.54 23.13
C THR A 649 -4.51 12.23 21.77
N GLY A 650 -3.68 11.80 20.81
CA GLY A 650 -3.69 12.33 19.44
C GLY A 650 -4.97 12.01 18.64
N PHE A 651 -5.71 10.96 19.00
CA PHE A 651 -7.04 10.72 18.42
C PHE A 651 -8.08 11.68 19.00
N LEU A 652 -8.03 11.91 20.31
CA LEU A 652 -8.94 12.81 21.02
C LEU A 652 -8.69 14.29 20.70
N SER A 653 -7.49 14.68 20.24
CA SER A 653 -7.20 16.07 19.88
C SER A 653 -7.86 16.49 18.56
N GLN A 654 -7.99 15.56 17.61
CA GLN A 654 -8.75 15.75 16.36
C GLN A 654 -10.23 16.07 16.60
N ILE A 655 -10.74 15.84 17.81
CA ILE A 655 -12.13 16.09 18.17
C ILE A 655 -12.44 17.59 18.26
N ARG A 656 -11.42 18.38 18.65
CA ARG A 656 -11.54 19.80 19.01
C ARG A 656 -11.00 20.74 17.92
N SER A 657 -10.34 20.18 16.91
CA SER A 657 -9.77 20.88 15.75
C SER A 657 -10.76 21.02 14.61
#